data_AF-A0A4Q7UCF1-F1
#
_entry.id   AF-A0A4Q7UCF1-F1
#
_cell.length_a   1.000
_cell.length_b   1.000
_cell.length_c   1.000
_cell.angle_alpha   90.00
_cell.angle_beta   90.00
_cell.angle_gamma   90.00
#
_symmetry.space_group_name_H-M   'P 1'
#
loop_
_entity.id
_entity.type
_entity.pdbx_description
1 polymer ?
#
loop_
_entity_poly.entity_id
_entity_poly.type
_entity_poly.pdbx_seq_one_letter_code
_entity_poly.pdbx_strand_id
1 'polypeptide(L)'
;MAGQHEGFALGVDLGTSNTVAVLRWPDGRTRPLLMDGQPLSPSAVYADPDGTLHTGWDARRLAQTDPLRFEANPKRRVDEPTVRLGDRAYPPADLLAAVLAAVGRAAVGAVGFLPPAVVTCPAAWDATRRQVLADALLRAGWPQAAEHTLAGPTPPGTRLLREPVAAARYYTQVLHRPVPVGEAIAVFDFGGGTLDVAVLRNEGADPWGDSGFSVVADGGLPDLGGLDLDAALVRRVGELVGERHTAQWARLTRPADPAQRRDQIRLWDEVRGAKETLSRAAVAPVAVPGVAETIQLTRADVERVATPLLRRAVQRAREVIAAAGLSPDQLAGLFLVGGSSRIPLVARMLHAELGIAPTVLDQPELPVAEGALTDLPLRKPMPTPAYAGAAAAPPAPAPVSPPVPAGAPAPVVPSQPWPGSTPPMGPPSGPGLAGATPSPPVGGTRWRWARWVVLGAVLALVGVSTAATLYLTRDRYPDLKFDSLRELDRRPPAGAERPADMWTAVLDDRAYLAFPLPDRRLEVVAVDAGNGHEVWRRQTKVQADDWEGIIAVPGAVAVVADAPGSSAPRPLAVLDGRTGEQRWQRVVRGDDDVYFADDTAVLVDRAADELVGLRLTDGSPKWTQPNPRDQYAGGRTVVKPVGTDAAAGGPAFVDGTPRNPWTGKGRRLIQVGADRSVRLLDMASGTVLRQWGSVADLDDLVVAHEDRLYVAANEGGFQLLAYDLGSDAEPVVLHRSGNDEYRPKELVACGARRACLLQVPNNDAARTEVVAATEGERVIKWSAPGVTGLVPLGERVLAQREYPEPTVTVFDAAGKPVLRDRGGVAVRLDEGNLLVFAKAPSVVADNRVLAGVWAKSGEVDELGELKNVRSSSCSWNTHVIACGAEKDFVLYRFTDD
;
A
#
# COMPACT_ATOMS: atom_id res chain seq x y z
N MET A 1 24.68 30.96 15.18
CA MET A 1 24.63 29.89 14.17
C MET A 1 23.97 28.59 14.65
N ALA A 2 23.72 28.38 15.97
CA ALA A 2 23.19 27.11 16.49
C ALA A 2 21.93 26.55 15.80
N GLY A 3 20.99 27.40 15.36
CA GLY A 3 19.75 26.96 14.69
C GLY A 3 19.88 26.52 13.22
N GLN A 4 21.05 26.63 12.58
CA GLN A 4 21.21 26.22 11.16
C GLN A 4 21.42 24.71 10.97
N HIS A 5 21.70 23.99 12.05
CA HIS A 5 21.97 22.54 12.03
C HIS A 5 20.82 21.71 12.61
N GLU A 6 19.76 22.35 13.11
CA GLU A 6 18.68 21.68 13.82
C GLU A 6 17.76 20.91 12.84
N GLY A 7 17.46 19.65 13.17
CA GLY A 7 16.64 18.74 12.36
C GLY A 7 17.42 17.78 11.45
N PHE A 8 18.64 18.15 11.02
CA PHE A 8 19.54 17.25 10.29
C PHE A 8 19.93 16.04 11.14
N ALA A 9 19.98 14.85 10.52
CA ALA A 9 20.46 13.63 11.15
C ALA A 9 21.07 12.66 10.12
N LEU A 10 21.90 11.71 10.59
CA LEU A 10 22.57 10.69 9.77
C LEU A 10 22.42 9.30 10.41
N GLY A 11 21.69 8.40 9.76
CA GLY A 11 21.64 6.98 10.11
C GLY A 11 22.70 6.21 9.32
N VAL A 12 23.43 5.30 9.98
CA VAL A 12 24.50 4.50 9.35
C VAL A 12 24.33 3.04 9.73
N ASP A 13 24.08 2.20 8.73
CA ASP A 13 24.27 0.76 8.84
C ASP A 13 25.70 0.39 8.44
N LEU A 14 26.52 0.06 9.44
CA LEU A 14 27.88 -0.45 9.23
C LEU A 14 27.81 -1.97 9.02
N GLY A 15 27.21 -2.41 7.91
CA GLY A 15 27.06 -3.82 7.59
C GLY A 15 28.40 -4.54 7.33
N THR A 16 28.39 -5.87 7.39
CA THR A 16 29.63 -6.68 7.31
C THR A 16 30.33 -6.62 5.94
N SER A 17 29.56 -6.46 4.87
CA SER A 17 30.06 -6.49 3.48
C SER A 17 29.74 -5.21 2.69
N ASN A 18 28.65 -4.52 3.02
CA ASN A 18 28.30 -3.19 2.52
C ASN A 18 27.96 -2.29 3.71
N THR A 19 28.32 -1.02 3.60
CA THR A 19 27.91 0.08 4.48
C THR A 19 26.84 0.89 3.76
N VAL A 20 25.77 1.22 4.47
CA VAL A 20 24.66 2.07 4.00
C VAL A 20 24.55 3.25 4.95
N ALA A 21 24.26 4.43 4.40
CA ALA A 21 24.00 5.62 5.20
C ALA A 21 22.84 6.42 4.61
N VAL A 22 22.05 7.05 5.46
CA VAL A 22 20.87 7.84 5.07
C VAL A 22 20.90 9.17 5.83
N LEU A 23 20.79 10.26 5.08
CA LEU A 23 20.64 11.61 5.63
C LEU A 23 19.16 11.95 5.77
N ARG A 24 18.80 12.65 6.85
CA ARG A 24 17.52 13.35 7.00
C ARG A 24 17.75 14.86 7.01
N TRP A 25 16.90 15.60 6.31
CA TRP A 25 16.87 17.06 6.30
C TRP A 25 15.90 17.61 7.38
N PRO A 26 15.99 18.92 7.74
CA PRO A 26 15.09 19.53 8.74
C PRO A 26 13.60 19.52 8.38
N ASP A 27 13.27 19.33 7.09
CA ASP A 27 11.91 19.14 6.59
C ASP A 27 11.39 17.69 6.70
N GLY A 28 12.17 16.79 7.32
CA GLY A 28 11.83 15.39 7.54
C GLY A 28 12.17 14.45 6.39
N ARG A 29 12.51 14.95 5.19
CA ARG A 29 12.84 14.09 4.05
C ARG A 29 14.13 13.30 4.31
N THR A 30 14.10 12.01 4.00
CA THR A 30 15.24 11.10 4.02
C THR A 30 15.79 10.88 2.61
N ARG A 31 17.11 10.66 2.47
CA ARG A 31 17.75 10.19 1.24
C ARG A 31 19.00 9.35 1.55
N PRO A 32 19.24 8.24 0.84
CA PRO A 32 20.52 7.54 0.89
C PRO A 32 21.70 8.46 0.55
N LEU A 33 22.75 8.36 1.35
CA LEU A 33 23.99 9.09 1.20
C LEU A 33 24.90 8.37 0.20
N LEU A 34 25.29 9.06 -0.88
CA LEU A 34 26.13 8.49 -1.92
C LEU A 34 27.60 8.48 -1.51
N MET A 35 28.16 7.28 -1.39
CA MET A 35 29.58 7.00 -1.16
C MET A 35 30.16 6.42 -2.45
N ASP A 36 31.26 7.00 -2.95
CA ASP A 36 31.81 6.69 -4.29
C ASP A 36 30.78 6.86 -5.43
N GLY A 37 29.74 7.68 -5.21
CA GLY A 37 28.59 7.85 -6.11
C GLY A 37 27.49 6.78 -6.00
N GLN A 38 27.59 5.84 -5.06
CA GLN A 38 26.64 4.72 -4.87
C GLN A 38 25.95 4.78 -3.48
N PRO A 39 24.67 4.38 -3.36
CA PRO A 39 23.97 4.34 -2.07
C PRO A 39 24.42 3.17 -1.17
N LEU A 40 25.01 2.13 -1.76
CA LEU A 40 25.70 1.04 -1.08
C LEU A 40 27.19 1.14 -1.43
N SER A 41 28.07 1.22 -0.43
CA SER A 41 29.52 1.10 -0.63
C SER A 41 30.06 -0.13 0.12
N PRO A 42 30.93 -0.94 -0.48
CA PRO A 42 31.54 -2.09 0.19
C PRO A 42 32.23 -1.68 1.50
N SER A 43 32.01 -2.44 2.58
CA SER A 43 32.68 -2.21 3.87
C SER A 43 34.18 -2.57 3.86
N ALA A 44 34.76 -2.75 2.68
CA ALA A 44 36.09 -3.28 2.44
C ALA A 44 37.18 -2.20 2.50
N VAL A 45 38.40 -2.63 2.81
CA VAL A 45 39.58 -1.76 3.02
C VAL A 45 40.80 -2.30 2.25
N TYR A 46 41.58 -1.40 1.66
CA TYR A 46 42.86 -1.69 1.00
C TYR A 46 43.94 -0.79 1.60
N ALA A 47 45.06 -1.38 2.06
CA ALA A 47 46.20 -0.65 2.60
C ALA A 47 47.33 -0.54 1.56
N ASP A 48 47.59 0.66 1.06
CA ASP A 48 48.61 0.89 0.04
C ASP A 48 50.06 0.70 0.58
N PRO A 49 51.11 0.87 -0.25
CA PRO A 49 52.50 0.75 0.19
C PRO A 49 52.95 1.78 1.23
N ASP A 50 52.38 2.99 1.25
CA ASP A 50 52.75 4.05 2.22
C ASP A 50 52.02 3.90 3.56
N GLY A 51 50.89 3.18 3.56
CA GLY A 51 50.05 2.85 4.71
C GLY A 51 48.65 3.47 4.65
N THR A 52 48.34 4.23 3.59
CA THR A 52 47.05 4.86 3.40
C THR A 52 45.95 3.82 3.19
N LEU A 53 44.86 3.95 3.97
CA LEU A 53 43.71 3.06 3.92
C LEU A 53 42.65 3.62 2.95
N HIS A 54 42.49 2.95 1.81
CA HIS A 54 41.40 3.16 0.86
C HIS A 54 40.21 2.28 1.23
N THR A 55 39.00 2.68 0.85
CA THR A 55 37.74 2.02 1.25
C THR A 55 36.81 1.79 0.05
N GLY A 56 35.69 1.09 0.27
CA GLY A 56 34.58 1.13 -0.67
C GLY A 56 34.87 0.50 -2.02
N TRP A 57 34.42 1.16 -3.08
CA TRP A 57 34.64 0.70 -4.45
C TRP A 57 36.10 0.86 -4.90
N ASP A 58 36.82 1.86 -4.38
CA ASP A 58 38.24 2.04 -4.68
C ASP A 58 39.14 1.01 -3.98
N ALA A 59 38.80 0.56 -2.76
CA ALA A 59 39.48 -0.58 -2.15
C ALA A 59 39.35 -1.85 -3.01
N ARG A 60 38.15 -2.14 -3.54
CA ARG A 60 37.94 -3.27 -4.46
C ARG A 60 38.65 -3.10 -5.80
N ARG A 61 38.79 -1.86 -6.30
CA ARG A 61 39.57 -1.54 -7.50
C ARG A 61 41.07 -1.80 -7.28
N LEU A 62 41.64 -1.31 -6.18
CA LEU A 62 43.06 -1.45 -5.86
C LEU A 62 43.45 -2.89 -5.50
N ALA A 63 42.53 -3.68 -4.95
CA ALA A 63 42.69 -5.12 -4.76
C ALA A 63 42.96 -5.91 -6.07
N GLN A 64 42.59 -5.35 -7.23
CA GLN A 64 42.95 -5.93 -8.54
C GLN A 64 44.42 -5.73 -8.90
N THR A 65 45.17 -4.90 -8.16
CA THR A 65 46.63 -4.78 -8.29
C THR A 65 47.33 -5.75 -7.35
N ASP A 66 47.15 -5.58 -6.04
CA ASP A 66 47.74 -6.42 -4.98
C ASP A 66 46.66 -7.00 -4.03
N PRO A 67 46.18 -8.23 -4.27
CA PRO A 67 45.26 -8.93 -3.38
C PRO A 67 45.74 -9.18 -1.95
N LEU A 68 47.04 -9.01 -1.63
CA LEU A 68 47.55 -9.24 -0.27
C LEU A 68 47.29 -8.05 0.67
N ARG A 69 46.94 -6.88 0.11
CA ARG A 69 46.71 -5.61 0.81
C ARG A 69 45.25 -5.33 1.15
N PHE A 70 44.36 -6.29 0.90
CA PHE A 70 42.91 -6.10 0.91
C PHE A 70 42.22 -6.96 2.00
N GLU A 71 41.32 -6.35 2.76
CA GLU A 71 40.33 -7.03 3.60
C GLU A 71 38.92 -6.63 3.11
N ALA A 72 38.10 -7.63 2.80
CA ALA A 72 36.76 -7.44 2.25
C ALA A 72 35.70 -7.19 3.32
N ASN A 73 35.88 -7.69 4.54
CA ASN A 73 34.85 -7.70 5.59
C ASN A 73 35.47 -7.41 6.99
N PRO A 74 36.05 -6.22 7.24
CA PRO A 74 36.74 -5.90 8.49
C PRO A 74 35.87 -6.07 9.75
N LYS A 75 34.54 -5.94 9.65
CA LYS A 75 33.60 -6.21 10.75
C LYS A 75 33.67 -7.66 11.27
N ARG A 76 34.01 -8.65 10.42
CA ARG A 76 34.28 -10.05 10.87
C ARG A 76 35.58 -10.16 11.68
N ARG A 77 36.51 -9.21 11.55
CA ARG A 77 37.84 -9.24 12.19
C ARG A 77 37.88 -8.53 13.54
N VAL A 78 36.73 -8.05 14.05
CA VAL A 78 36.61 -7.22 15.27
C VAL A 78 37.23 -7.84 16.53
N ASP A 79 37.29 -9.16 16.61
CA ASP A 79 37.85 -9.91 17.75
C ASP A 79 39.37 -10.14 17.65
N GLU A 80 40.02 -9.77 16.54
CA GLU A 80 41.44 -9.97 16.33
C GLU A 80 42.29 -8.79 16.84
N PRO A 81 43.50 -9.02 17.38
CA PRO A 81 44.37 -7.93 17.83
C PRO A 81 44.87 -7.07 16.65
N THR A 82 45.18 -7.69 15.50
CA THR A 82 45.53 -7.01 14.26
C THR A 82 45.21 -7.86 13.03
N VAL A 83 44.81 -7.20 11.94
CA VAL A 83 44.67 -7.77 10.59
C VAL A 83 45.91 -7.40 9.78
N ARG A 84 46.54 -8.37 9.11
CA ARG A 84 47.73 -8.11 8.27
C ARG A 84 47.35 -7.83 6.82
N LEU A 85 47.70 -6.63 6.34
CA LEU A 85 47.51 -6.17 4.96
C LEU A 85 48.89 -5.91 4.35
N GLY A 86 49.28 -6.77 3.39
CA GLY A 86 50.63 -6.80 2.83
C GLY A 86 51.69 -7.09 3.90
N ASP A 87 52.59 -6.13 4.07
CA ASP A 87 53.70 -6.11 5.03
C ASP A 87 53.32 -5.53 6.41
N ARG A 88 52.15 -4.91 6.55
CA ARG A 88 51.74 -4.16 7.75
C ARG A 88 50.58 -4.81 8.49
N ALA A 89 50.46 -4.52 9.79
CA ALA A 89 49.40 -5.02 10.66
C ALA A 89 48.60 -3.85 11.24
N TYR A 90 47.27 -3.92 11.12
CA TYR A 90 46.35 -2.86 11.51
C TYR A 90 45.35 -3.38 12.55
N PRO A 91 45.12 -2.69 13.69
CA PRO A 91 43.98 -2.95 14.56
C PRO A 91 42.65 -2.90 13.77
N PRO A 92 41.65 -3.76 14.08
CA PRO A 92 40.34 -3.70 13.41
C PRO A 92 39.66 -2.33 13.53
N ALA A 93 39.89 -1.62 14.65
CA ALA A 93 39.43 -0.25 14.87
C ALA A 93 39.89 0.73 13.77
N ASP A 94 41.12 0.59 13.25
CA ASP A 94 41.64 1.47 12.20
C ASP A 94 41.03 1.15 10.82
N LEU A 95 40.73 -0.12 10.54
CA LEU A 95 40.02 -0.52 9.33
C LEU A 95 38.57 -0.01 9.33
N LEU A 96 37.87 -0.15 10.46
CA LEU A 96 36.51 0.39 10.62
C LEU A 96 36.51 1.93 10.62
N ALA A 97 37.53 2.57 11.20
CA ALA A 97 37.69 4.02 11.18
C ALA A 97 37.85 4.56 9.76
N ALA A 98 38.59 3.87 8.88
CA ALA A 98 38.71 4.27 7.48
C ALA A 98 37.34 4.33 6.77
N VAL A 99 36.49 3.31 6.99
CA VAL A 99 35.13 3.23 6.42
C VAL A 99 34.23 4.32 7.00
N LEU A 100 34.21 4.49 8.32
CA LEU A 100 33.44 5.54 8.99
C LEU A 100 33.90 6.96 8.61
N ALA A 101 35.20 7.16 8.34
CA ALA A 101 35.72 8.41 7.81
C ALA A 101 35.27 8.65 6.36
N ALA A 102 35.04 7.61 5.55
CA ALA A 102 34.43 7.75 4.21
C ALA A 102 32.96 8.18 4.30
N VAL A 103 32.17 7.55 5.18
CA VAL A 103 30.79 7.97 5.49
C VAL A 103 30.77 9.44 5.95
N GLY A 104 31.66 9.80 6.88
CA GLY A 104 31.75 11.16 7.42
C GLY A 104 32.13 12.20 6.36
N ARG A 105 33.10 11.90 5.49
CA ARG A 105 33.46 12.76 4.35
C ARG A 105 32.29 12.93 3.37
N ALA A 106 31.55 11.86 3.08
CA ALA A 106 30.37 11.95 2.21
C ALA A 106 29.28 12.84 2.82
N ALA A 107 28.98 12.68 4.12
CA ALA A 107 28.00 13.50 4.84
C ALA A 107 28.40 14.99 4.85
N VAL A 108 29.67 15.30 5.18
CA VAL A 108 30.22 16.66 5.13
C VAL A 108 30.16 17.23 3.71
N GLY A 109 30.43 16.42 2.67
CA GLY A 109 30.29 16.84 1.27
C GLY A 109 28.84 17.11 0.85
N ALA A 110 27.86 16.46 1.47
CA ALA A 110 26.45 16.59 1.15
C ALA A 110 25.73 17.76 1.88
N VAL A 111 26.11 18.07 3.12
CA VAL A 111 25.43 19.12 3.94
C VAL A 111 26.37 20.15 4.59
N GLY A 112 27.67 20.08 4.34
CA GLY A 112 28.68 21.05 4.83
C GLY A 112 29.21 20.80 6.25
N PHE A 113 28.66 19.82 6.97
CA PHE A 113 29.08 19.42 8.32
C PHE A 113 28.73 17.93 8.56
N LEU A 114 29.24 17.34 9.64
CA LEU A 114 28.84 16.00 10.07
C LEU A 114 27.60 16.11 10.99
N PRO A 115 26.42 15.58 10.60
CA PRO A 115 25.22 15.68 11.42
C PRO A 115 25.30 14.87 12.72
N PRO A 116 24.42 15.15 13.71
CA PRO A 116 24.09 14.19 14.75
C PRO A 116 23.74 12.84 14.13
N ALA A 117 24.32 11.76 14.64
CA ALA A 117 24.33 10.49 13.91
C ALA A 117 24.04 9.27 14.80
N VAL A 118 23.50 8.22 14.18
CA VAL A 118 23.22 6.93 14.82
C VAL A 118 23.88 5.84 13.99
N VAL A 119 24.75 5.06 14.62
CA VAL A 119 25.54 4.00 13.99
C VAL A 119 25.09 2.67 14.58
N THR A 120 24.75 1.70 13.73
CA THR A 120 24.19 0.42 14.18
C THR A 120 25.28 -0.62 14.50
N CYS A 121 24.94 -1.57 15.36
CA CYS A 121 25.74 -2.75 15.67
C CYS A 121 24.88 -3.98 15.99
N PRO A 122 25.37 -5.22 15.84
CA PRO A 122 24.55 -6.42 16.04
C PRO A 122 24.06 -6.57 17.48
N ALA A 123 22.95 -7.29 17.69
CA ALA A 123 22.45 -7.60 19.03
C ALA A 123 23.44 -8.46 19.84
N ALA A 124 24.05 -9.47 19.21
CA ALA A 124 25.01 -10.36 19.84
C ALA A 124 26.41 -9.74 20.12
N TRP A 125 26.60 -8.42 19.91
CA TRP A 125 27.85 -7.74 20.27
C TRP A 125 27.89 -7.37 21.75
N ASP A 126 28.97 -7.74 22.42
CA ASP A 126 29.27 -7.43 23.82
C ASP A 126 29.85 -6.01 23.97
N ALA A 127 30.22 -5.63 25.19
CA ALA A 127 30.85 -4.33 25.46
C ALA A 127 32.21 -4.18 24.74
N THR A 128 32.98 -5.27 24.60
CA THR A 128 34.30 -5.25 23.95
C THR A 128 34.20 -4.87 22.48
N ARG A 129 33.33 -5.55 21.71
CA ARG A 129 33.12 -5.25 20.29
C ARG A 129 32.53 -3.86 20.06
N ARG A 130 31.64 -3.41 20.95
CA ARG A 130 31.09 -2.04 20.89
C ARG A 130 32.14 -0.97 21.23
N GLN A 131 33.10 -1.27 22.12
CA GLN A 131 34.25 -0.38 22.36
C GLN A 131 35.15 -0.27 21.13
N VAL A 132 35.42 -1.37 20.40
CA VAL A 132 36.19 -1.31 19.13
C VAL A 132 35.51 -0.42 18.09
N LEU A 133 34.17 -0.37 18.06
CA LEU A 133 33.40 0.54 17.21
C LEU A 133 33.45 2.00 17.72
N ALA A 134 33.38 2.24 19.02
CA ALA A 134 33.53 3.57 19.61
C ALA A 134 34.95 4.16 19.35
N ASP A 135 35.99 3.34 19.50
CA ASP A 135 37.37 3.66 19.13
C ASP A 135 37.48 4.01 17.64
N ALA A 136 36.82 3.23 16.77
CA ALA A 136 36.80 3.47 15.33
C ALA A 136 36.14 4.80 14.96
N LEU A 137 35.04 5.17 15.64
CA LEU A 137 34.37 6.47 15.46
C LEU A 137 35.28 7.64 15.89
N LEU A 138 35.93 7.53 17.05
CA LEU A 138 36.88 8.54 17.53
C LEU A 138 38.06 8.71 16.56
N ARG A 139 38.63 7.60 16.06
CA ARG A 139 39.70 7.60 15.04
C ARG A 139 39.25 8.17 13.69
N ALA A 140 37.98 8.00 13.34
CA ALA A 140 37.38 8.59 12.15
C ALA A 140 37.07 10.10 12.29
N GLY A 141 37.31 10.70 13.46
CA GLY A 141 37.03 12.11 13.74
C GLY A 141 35.57 12.42 14.09
N TRP A 142 34.78 11.42 14.46
CA TRP A 142 33.38 11.58 14.87
C TRP A 142 33.30 12.01 16.35
N PRO A 143 32.19 12.66 16.79
CA PRO A 143 31.92 12.89 18.20
C PRO A 143 31.96 11.59 19.02
N GLN A 144 32.28 11.69 20.31
CA GLN A 144 32.28 10.54 21.21
C GLN A 144 30.92 9.83 21.18
N ALA A 145 30.96 8.51 20.96
CA ALA A 145 29.77 7.69 20.91
C ALA A 145 29.19 7.45 22.32
N ALA A 146 27.86 7.53 22.43
CA ALA A 146 27.10 7.09 23.60
C ALA A 146 26.19 5.90 23.22
N GLU A 147 26.00 4.94 24.13
CA GLU A 147 24.96 3.92 23.93
C GLU A 147 23.56 4.53 24.04
N HIS A 148 22.60 4.04 23.25
CA HIS A 148 21.20 4.36 23.47
C HIS A 148 20.75 3.87 24.85
N THR A 149 20.13 4.76 25.65
CA THR A 149 19.46 4.42 26.91
C THR A 149 18.00 4.88 26.85
N LEU A 150 17.10 4.05 27.38
CA LEU A 150 15.66 4.36 27.50
C LEU A 150 15.36 5.40 28.61
N ALA A 151 16.38 6.02 29.19
CA ALA A 151 16.25 6.98 30.29
C ALA A 151 17.36 8.04 30.26
N GLY A 152 17.00 9.30 29.99
CA GLY A 152 17.88 10.45 30.10
C GLY A 152 17.77 11.45 28.94
N PRO A 153 18.32 12.67 29.10
CA PRO A 153 18.42 13.65 28.01
C PRO A 153 19.45 13.21 26.96
N THR A 154 19.10 13.28 25.67
CA THR A 154 19.96 12.86 24.56
C THR A 154 21.22 13.75 24.48
N PRO A 155 22.43 13.19 24.65
CA PRO A 155 23.67 13.95 24.50
C PRO A 155 23.88 14.38 23.04
N PRO A 156 24.42 15.58 22.78
CA PRO A 156 24.79 15.98 21.42
C PRO A 156 26.05 15.22 20.98
N GLY A 157 25.90 14.32 19.98
CA GLY A 157 27.01 13.52 19.48
C GLY A 157 26.56 12.39 18.56
N THR A 158 27.26 11.26 18.64
CA THR A 158 26.94 10.02 17.92
C THR A 158 26.34 8.99 18.88
N ARG A 159 25.32 8.25 18.44
CA ARG A 159 24.68 7.18 19.23
C ARG A 159 25.00 5.81 18.65
N LEU A 160 25.16 4.79 19.50
CA LEU A 160 25.13 3.40 19.09
C LEU A 160 23.74 2.80 19.33
N LEU A 161 23.19 2.16 18.28
CA LEU A 161 21.89 1.48 18.30
C LEU A 161 22.07 0.00 17.90
N ARG A 162 21.16 -0.87 18.35
CA ARG A 162 21.14 -2.27 17.88
C ARG A 162 20.48 -2.35 16.51
N GLU A 163 21.10 -3.07 15.57
CA GLU A 163 20.58 -3.33 14.22
C GLU A 163 19.10 -3.78 14.20
N PRO A 164 18.67 -4.78 15.01
CA PRO A 164 17.26 -5.17 15.05
C PRO A 164 16.33 -4.15 15.74
N VAL A 165 16.83 -3.29 16.64
CA VAL A 165 16.02 -2.19 17.21
C VAL A 165 15.79 -1.09 16.17
N ALA A 166 16.79 -0.80 15.34
CA ALA A 166 16.64 0.08 14.20
C ALA A 166 15.62 -0.50 13.20
N ALA A 167 15.74 -1.79 12.83
CA ALA A 167 14.76 -2.47 11.99
C ALA A 167 13.33 -2.43 12.58
N ALA A 168 13.15 -2.73 13.86
CA ALA A 168 11.84 -2.64 14.54
C ALA A 168 11.20 -1.24 14.44
N ARG A 169 12.01 -0.19 14.65
CA ARG A 169 11.58 1.21 14.51
C ARG A 169 11.28 1.57 13.05
N TYR A 170 12.00 1.03 12.07
CA TYR A 170 11.67 1.20 10.66
C TYR A 170 10.28 0.64 10.32
N TYR A 171 10.00 -0.62 10.66
CA TYR A 171 8.70 -1.23 10.36
C TYR A 171 7.55 -0.51 11.05
N THR A 172 7.71 -0.08 12.30
CA THR A 172 6.63 0.55 13.06
C THR A 172 6.45 2.04 12.78
N GLN A 173 7.53 2.80 12.57
CA GLN A 173 7.46 4.27 12.45
C GLN A 173 7.61 4.78 11.01
N VAL A 174 8.33 4.07 10.13
CA VAL A 174 8.54 4.48 8.73
C VAL A 174 7.59 3.76 7.77
N LEU A 175 7.32 2.47 7.99
CA LEU A 175 6.30 1.72 7.24
C LEU A 175 4.92 1.68 7.92
N HIS A 176 4.76 2.43 9.02
CA HIS A 176 3.49 2.60 9.75
C HIS A 176 2.75 1.30 10.08
N ARG A 177 3.48 0.23 10.42
CA ARG A 177 2.90 -1.02 10.93
C ARG A 177 2.94 -1.03 12.45
N PRO A 178 1.89 -0.58 13.16
CA PRO A 178 1.92 -0.54 14.62
C PRO A 178 2.16 -1.94 15.21
N VAL A 179 2.84 -1.97 16.34
CA VAL A 179 2.96 -3.14 17.22
C VAL A 179 2.43 -2.69 18.58
N PRO A 180 1.38 -3.31 19.13
CA PRO A 180 0.83 -2.94 20.43
C PRO A 180 1.88 -2.94 21.56
N VAL A 181 1.64 -2.14 22.60
CA VAL A 181 2.56 -2.04 23.75
C VAL A 181 2.54 -3.34 24.54
N GLY A 182 3.72 -3.89 24.81
CA GLY A 182 3.89 -5.19 25.45
C GLY A 182 3.94 -6.38 24.48
N GLU A 183 3.54 -6.21 23.22
CA GLU A 183 3.68 -7.27 22.20
C GLU A 183 5.11 -7.37 21.66
N ALA A 184 5.41 -8.51 21.02
CA ALA A 184 6.74 -8.87 20.57
C ALA A 184 6.79 -9.20 19.08
N ILE A 185 7.92 -8.88 18.46
CA ILE A 185 8.21 -9.14 17.04
C ILE A 185 9.57 -9.82 16.90
N ALA A 186 9.77 -10.61 15.85
CA ALA A 186 11.07 -11.16 15.50
C ALA A 186 11.66 -10.41 14.30
N VAL A 187 12.91 -9.94 14.44
CA VAL A 187 13.73 -9.49 13.31
C VAL A 187 14.71 -10.60 12.97
N PHE A 188 14.79 -10.95 11.69
CA PHE A 188 15.70 -11.93 11.11
C PHE A 188 16.59 -11.19 10.11
N ASP A 189 17.80 -10.83 10.54
CA ASP A 189 18.81 -10.23 9.68
C ASP A 189 19.62 -11.35 9.03
N PHE A 190 19.55 -11.44 7.70
CA PHE A 190 20.42 -12.30 6.93
C PHE A 190 21.37 -11.46 6.08
N GLY A 191 22.44 -11.00 6.74
CA GLY A 191 23.44 -10.12 6.17
C GLY A 191 24.44 -10.82 5.24
N GLY A 192 25.52 -10.10 4.93
CA GLY A 192 26.62 -10.62 4.13
C GLY A 192 27.50 -11.63 4.87
N GLY A 193 27.70 -11.45 6.18
CA GLY A 193 28.62 -12.29 6.97
C GLY A 193 28.03 -13.00 8.18
N THR A 194 26.86 -12.59 8.67
CA THR A 194 26.19 -13.24 9.80
C THR A 194 24.71 -13.38 9.50
N LEU A 195 24.08 -14.29 10.25
CA LEU A 195 22.66 -14.35 10.45
C LEU A 195 22.44 -14.00 11.91
N ASP A 196 21.62 -12.98 12.19
CA ASP A 196 21.30 -12.55 13.54
C ASP A 196 19.78 -12.48 13.69
N VAL A 197 19.25 -13.14 14.71
CA VAL A 197 17.81 -13.14 15.04
C VAL A 197 17.63 -12.50 16.40
N ALA A 198 16.65 -11.61 16.52
CA ALA A 198 16.27 -11.00 17.80
C ALA A 198 14.75 -10.94 17.93
N VAL A 199 14.24 -11.32 19.11
CA VAL A 199 12.88 -10.99 19.52
C VAL A 199 12.93 -9.69 20.30
N LEU A 200 12.11 -8.73 19.89
CA LEU A 200 12.00 -7.41 20.50
C LEU A 200 10.59 -7.21 21.05
N ARG A 201 10.46 -6.54 22.19
CA ARG A 201 9.17 -6.14 22.77
C ARG A 201 9.00 -4.64 22.62
N ASN A 202 7.81 -4.19 22.25
CA ASN A 202 7.47 -2.77 22.32
C ASN A 202 7.25 -2.38 23.78
N GLU A 203 8.07 -1.49 24.34
CA GLU A 203 7.96 -0.97 25.71
C GLU A 203 7.04 0.27 25.78
N GLY A 204 6.48 0.70 24.64
CA GLY A 204 5.65 1.89 24.53
C GLY A 204 6.47 3.11 24.09
N ALA A 205 5.99 4.31 24.45
CA ALA A 205 6.71 5.54 24.14
C ALA A 205 8.00 5.64 24.97
N ASP A 206 9.14 5.84 24.30
CA ASP A 206 10.37 6.25 24.96
C ASP A 206 10.27 7.70 25.49
N PRO A 207 11.27 8.23 26.22
CA PRO A 207 11.21 9.59 26.80
C PRO A 207 11.01 10.75 25.80
N TRP A 208 11.06 10.51 24.49
CA TRP A 208 10.86 11.49 23.42
C TRP A 208 9.48 11.38 22.75
N GLY A 209 8.74 10.31 23.04
CA GLY A 209 7.35 10.10 22.60
C GLY A 209 7.17 9.12 21.44
N ASP A 210 8.23 8.44 21.00
CA ASP A 210 8.23 7.50 19.87
C ASP A 210 8.47 6.05 20.35
N SER A 211 8.10 5.03 19.57
CA SER A 211 8.11 3.63 20.04
C SER A 211 9.52 3.12 20.42
N GLY A 212 9.69 2.74 21.69
CA GLY A 212 10.87 2.10 22.25
C GLY A 212 10.77 0.59 22.19
N PHE A 213 11.82 -0.07 21.67
CA PHE A 213 11.91 -1.52 21.61
C PHE A 213 13.04 -2.05 22.49
N SER A 214 12.71 -2.95 23.42
CA SER A 214 13.70 -3.76 24.14
C SER A 214 14.04 -5.00 23.33
N VAL A 215 15.24 -5.57 23.53
CA VAL A 215 15.57 -6.92 23.04
C VAL A 215 15.29 -7.90 24.17
N VAL A 216 14.36 -8.84 23.94
CA VAL A 216 13.96 -9.86 24.92
C VAL A 216 14.91 -11.05 24.88
N ALA A 217 15.25 -11.49 23.66
CA ALA A 217 16.24 -12.52 23.40
C ALA A 217 16.88 -12.28 22.03
N ASP A 218 18.16 -12.59 21.91
CA ASP A 218 18.87 -12.60 20.63
C ASP A 218 19.72 -13.86 20.45
N GLY A 219 20.11 -14.10 19.21
CA GLY A 219 21.02 -15.19 18.86
C GLY A 219 21.21 -15.31 17.35
N GLY A 220 22.44 -15.57 16.95
CA GLY A 220 22.82 -15.68 15.55
C GLY A 220 23.56 -16.96 15.20
N LEU A 221 24.06 -16.99 13.96
CA LEU A 221 25.02 -17.95 13.42
C LEU A 221 26.17 -17.15 12.76
N PRO A 222 27.34 -17.03 13.41
CA PRO A 222 28.46 -16.23 12.90
C PRO A 222 29.15 -16.89 11.69
N ASP A 223 28.85 -18.16 11.41
CA ASP A 223 29.32 -18.96 10.28
C ASP A 223 28.27 -19.09 9.16
N LEU A 224 27.26 -18.20 9.12
CA LEU A 224 26.24 -18.20 8.08
C LEU A 224 25.81 -16.78 7.67
N GLY A 225 26.38 -16.28 6.59
CA GLY A 225 25.88 -15.13 5.84
C GLY A 225 25.88 -15.38 4.32
N GLY A 226 25.64 -14.32 3.55
CA GLY A 226 25.73 -14.33 2.09
C GLY A 226 27.08 -14.78 1.52
N LEU A 227 28.18 -14.65 2.27
CA LEU A 227 29.53 -15.14 1.93
C LEU A 227 29.67 -16.66 2.04
N ASP A 228 28.99 -17.27 3.00
CA ASP A 228 29.03 -18.72 3.22
C ASP A 228 28.17 -19.44 2.17
N LEU A 229 27.14 -18.75 1.66
CA LEU A 229 26.46 -19.10 0.41
C LEU A 229 27.35 -18.93 -0.82
N ASP A 230 28.13 -17.85 -0.94
CA ASP A 230 29.12 -17.69 -2.03
C ASP A 230 30.11 -18.87 -2.03
N ALA A 231 30.65 -19.24 -0.85
CA ALA A 231 31.57 -20.36 -0.70
C ALA A 231 30.96 -21.70 -1.12
N ALA A 232 29.70 -21.95 -0.75
CA ALA A 232 28.97 -23.16 -1.15
C ALA A 232 28.69 -23.20 -2.66
N LEU A 233 28.43 -22.04 -3.29
CA LEU A 233 28.28 -21.91 -4.74
C LEU A 233 29.61 -22.02 -5.50
N VAL A 234 30.71 -21.49 -4.98
CA VAL A 234 32.07 -21.68 -5.54
C VAL A 234 32.40 -23.18 -5.58
N ARG A 235 32.11 -23.94 -4.52
CA ARG A 235 32.22 -25.41 -4.54
C ARG A 235 31.34 -26.03 -5.62
N ARG A 236 30.10 -25.56 -5.79
CA ARG A 236 29.18 -26.07 -6.81
C ARG A 236 29.64 -25.79 -8.25
N VAL A 237 30.22 -24.62 -8.53
CA VAL A 237 30.89 -24.36 -9.82
C VAL A 237 32.06 -25.32 -10.01
N GLY A 238 32.82 -25.61 -8.94
CA GLY A 238 33.88 -26.62 -8.95
C GLY A 238 33.41 -28.03 -9.32
N GLU A 239 32.22 -28.45 -8.89
CA GLU A 239 31.62 -29.72 -9.30
C GLU A 239 31.27 -29.75 -10.80
N LEU A 240 30.85 -28.62 -11.38
CA LEU A 240 30.47 -28.49 -12.79
C LEU A 240 31.69 -28.37 -13.74
N VAL A 241 32.83 -27.89 -13.22
CA VAL A 241 34.05 -27.57 -13.97
C VAL A 241 35.16 -28.62 -13.77
N GLY A 242 35.25 -29.21 -12.58
CA GLY A 242 36.44 -29.88 -12.06
C GLY A 242 36.90 -31.12 -12.83
N GLU A 243 35.97 -31.85 -13.45
CA GLU A 243 36.27 -33.02 -14.28
C GLU A 243 36.88 -32.64 -15.64
N ARG A 244 36.48 -31.49 -16.21
CA ARG A 244 36.93 -31.03 -17.53
C ARG A 244 38.13 -30.07 -17.48
N HIS A 245 38.28 -29.33 -16.38
CA HIS A 245 39.30 -28.29 -16.22
C HIS A 245 40.01 -28.37 -14.86
N THR A 246 40.41 -29.58 -14.44
CA THR A 246 40.99 -29.85 -13.11
C THR A 246 42.20 -28.97 -12.78
N ALA A 247 43.08 -28.73 -13.77
CA ALA A 247 44.29 -27.93 -13.57
C ALA A 247 44.01 -26.43 -13.40
N GLN A 248 42.99 -25.92 -14.09
CA GLN A 248 42.49 -24.55 -13.96
C GLN A 248 41.82 -24.37 -12.59
N TRP A 249 40.92 -25.30 -12.22
CA TRP A 249 40.23 -25.27 -10.94
C TRP A 249 41.20 -25.37 -9.73
N ALA A 250 42.28 -26.13 -9.86
CA ALA A 250 43.34 -26.21 -8.86
C ALA A 250 44.04 -24.86 -8.60
N ARG A 251 44.22 -24.01 -9.63
CA ARG A 251 44.80 -22.67 -9.48
C ARG A 251 43.83 -21.69 -8.80
N LEU A 252 42.54 -21.77 -9.14
CA LEU A 252 41.48 -20.94 -8.56
C LEU A 252 41.22 -21.26 -7.08
N THR A 253 41.42 -22.52 -6.67
CA THR A 253 41.25 -22.97 -5.28
C THR A 253 42.53 -22.87 -4.44
N ARG A 254 43.72 -23.00 -5.04
CA ARG A 254 45.02 -22.89 -4.36
C ARG A 254 45.97 -21.97 -5.15
N PRO A 255 45.73 -20.65 -5.15
CA PRO A 255 46.54 -19.71 -5.93
C PRO A 255 47.97 -19.64 -5.42
N ALA A 256 48.94 -19.99 -6.27
CA ALA A 256 50.37 -20.00 -5.94
C ALA A 256 51.06 -18.63 -6.13
N ASP A 257 50.42 -17.70 -6.85
CA ASP A 257 50.98 -16.39 -7.21
C ASP A 257 49.89 -15.29 -7.22
N PRO A 258 50.28 -13.99 -7.30
CA PRO A 258 49.32 -12.89 -7.29
C PRO A 258 48.34 -12.87 -8.48
N ALA A 259 48.68 -13.45 -9.64
CA ALA A 259 47.77 -13.52 -10.78
C ALA A 259 46.66 -14.55 -10.53
N GLN A 260 47.03 -15.75 -10.08
CA GLN A 260 46.07 -16.77 -9.66
C GLN A 260 45.16 -16.27 -8.52
N ARG A 261 45.68 -15.41 -7.64
CA ARG A 261 44.89 -14.80 -6.55
C ARG A 261 43.90 -13.75 -7.03
N ARG A 262 44.20 -13.00 -8.10
CA ARG A 262 43.23 -12.12 -8.78
C ARG A 262 42.15 -12.93 -9.50
N ASP A 263 42.53 -14.01 -10.16
CA ASP A 263 41.58 -14.92 -10.81
C ASP A 263 40.65 -15.60 -9.79
N GLN A 264 41.17 -15.98 -8.62
CA GLN A 264 40.34 -16.43 -7.48
C GLN A 264 39.33 -15.35 -7.07
N ILE A 265 39.74 -14.09 -6.85
CA ILE A 265 38.81 -13.01 -6.47
C ILE A 265 37.74 -12.80 -7.56
N ARG A 266 38.13 -12.81 -8.84
CA ARG A 266 37.17 -12.69 -9.96
C ARG A 266 36.12 -13.81 -9.93
N LEU A 267 36.52 -15.06 -9.71
CA LEU A 267 35.59 -16.19 -9.59
C LEU A 267 34.57 -15.98 -8.45
N TRP A 268 35.01 -15.50 -7.29
CA TRP A 268 34.12 -15.25 -6.15
C TRP A 268 33.14 -14.11 -6.42
N ASP A 269 33.58 -13.06 -7.10
CA ASP A 269 32.71 -11.93 -7.48
C ASP A 269 31.71 -12.31 -8.59
N GLU A 270 32.11 -13.12 -9.58
CA GLU A 270 31.23 -13.71 -10.59
C GLU A 270 30.15 -14.61 -9.94
N VAL A 271 30.55 -15.48 -9.01
CA VAL A 271 29.61 -16.36 -8.29
C VAL A 271 28.64 -15.56 -7.41
N ARG A 272 29.10 -14.48 -6.76
CA ARG A 272 28.21 -13.57 -6.02
C ARG A 272 27.21 -12.88 -6.94
N GLY A 273 27.67 -12.35 -8.07
CA GLY A 273 26.80 -11.73 -9.09
C GLY A 273 25.75 -12.70 -9.63
N ALA A 274 26.11 -13.97 -9.84
CA ALA A 274 25.18 -15.02 -10.23
C ALA A 274 24.16 -15.32 -9.10
N LYS A 275 24.57 -15.45 -7.84
CA LYS A 275 23.67 -15.62 -6.68
C LYS A 275 22.65 -14.49 -6.56
N GLU A 276 23.11 -13.24 -6.67
CA GLU A 276 22.29 -12.04 -6.57
C GLU A 276 21.34 -11.88 -7.78
N THR A 277 21.75 -12.39 -8.95
CA THR A 277 20.90 -12.48 -10.15
C THR A 277 19.84 -13.57 -10.01
N LEU A 278 20.19 -14.75 -9.50
CA LEU A 278 19.30 -15.92 -9.33
C LEU A 278 18.19 -15.73 -8.28
N SER A 279 18.31 -14.69 -7.45
CA SER A 279 17.22 -14.22 -6.59
C SER A 279 16.05 -13.62 -7.39
N ARG A 280 16.28 -13.21 -8.66
CA ARG A 280 15.27 -12.68 -9.58
C ARG A 280 15.09 -13.55 -10.83
N ALA A 281 16.19 -14.02 -11.44
CA ALA A 281 16.19 -14.90 -12.62
C ALA A 281 16.20 -16.41 -12.25
N ALA A 282 15.91 -17.28 -13.22
CA ALA A 282 15.97 -18.74 -13.04
C ALA A 282 17.35 -19.35 -13.35
N VAL A 283 18.16 -18.69 -14.18
CA VAL A 283 19.51 -19.10 -14.61
C VAL A 283 20.41 -17.86 -14.63
N ALA A 284 21.70 -18.02 -14.32
CA ALA A 284 22.71 -16.97 -14.44
C ALA A 284 24.07 -17.54 -14.93
N PRO A 285 24.77 -16.83 -15.84
CA PRO A 285 26.12 -17.20 -16.25
C PRO A 285 27.17 -16.90 -15.16
N VAL A 286 28.27 -17.65 -15.18
CA VAL A 286 29.49 -17.44 -14.39
C VAL A 286 30.70 -17.59 -15.32
N ALA A 287 31.53 -16.56 -15.45
CA ALA A 287 32.78 -16.62 -16.19
C ALA A 287 33.91 -17.18 -15.31
N VAL A 288 34.31 -18.43 -15.54
CA VAL A 288 35.36 -19.10 -14.75
C VAL A 288 36.75 -18.80 -15.35
N PRO A 289 37.67 -18.12 -14.65
CA PRO A 289 38.92 -17.68 -15.27
C PRO A 289 39.80 -18.86 -15.71
N GLY A 290 40.34 -18.77 -16.94
CA GLY A 290 41.10 -19.85 -17.57
C GLY A 290 40.25 -20.95 -18.22
N VAL A 291 38.91 -20.85 -18.16
CA VAL A 291 37.95 -21.69 -18.90
C VAL A 291 37.27 -20.82 -19.96
N ALA A 292 37.10 -21.36 -21.17
CA ALA A 292 36.48 -20.64 -22.29
C ALA A 292 34.95 -20.80 -22.35
N GLU A 293 34.42 -21.87 -21.75
CA GLU A 293 32.98 -22.10 -21.60
C GLU A 293 32.43 -21.31 -20.39
N THR A 294 31.34 -20.56 -20.61
CA THR A 294 30.56 -19.93 -19.52
C THR A 294 29.72 -20.99 -18.80
N ILE A 295 29.86 -21.08 -17.48
CA ILE A 295 29.11 -22.03 -16.67
C ILE A 295 27.75 -21.44 -16.32
N GLN A 296 26.68 -22.22 -16.48
CA GLN A 296 25.34 -21.82 -16.09
C GLN A 296 25.03 -22.33 -14.67
N LEU A 297 24.75 -21.41 -13.75
CA LEU A 297 24.14 -21.74 -12.45
C LEU A 297 22.63 -21.56 -12.53
N THR A 298 21.86 -22.47 -11.94
CA THR A 298 20.40 -22.36 -11.86
C THR A 298 19.95 -21.93 -10.47
N ARG A 299 18.72 -21.41 -10.35
CA ARG A 299 18.09 -21.19 -9.03
C ARG A 299 18.05 -22.48 -8.22
N ALA A 300 17.85 -23.63 -8.87
CA ALA A 300 17.89 -24.94 -8.21
C ALA A 300 19.29 -25.34 -7.70
N ASP A 301 20.39 -24.79 -8.23
CA ASP A 301 21.73 -24.93 -7.63
C ASP A 301 21.86 -24.10 -6.35
N VAL A 302 21.39 -22.84 -6.37
CA VAL A 302 21.36 -21.96 -5.18
C VAL A 302 20.51 -22.57 -4.09
N GLU A 303 19.28 -22.98 -4.40
CA GLU A 303 18.36 -23.56 -3.42
C GLU A 303 18.90 -24.88 -2.85
N ARG A 304 19.55 -25.72 -3.66
CA ARG A 304 20.19 -26.97 -3.21
C ARG A 304 21.36 -26.74 -2.25
N VAL A 305 22.20 -25.72 -2.46
CA VAL A 305 23.30 -25.42 -1.52
C VAL A 305 22.85 -24.58 -0.31
N ALA A 306 21.81 -23.77 -0.47
CA ALA A 306 21.24 -22.94 0.60
C ALA A 306 20.41 -23.74 1.59
N THR A 307 19.58 -24.70 1.14
CA THR A 307 18.69 -25.51 2.00
C THR A 307 19.33 -26.03 3.30
N PRO A 308 20.49 -26.72 3.30
CA PRO A 308 21.08 -27.22 4.54
C PRO A 308 21.55 -26.12 5.50
N LEU A 309 21.94 -24.95 4.97
CA LEU A 309 22.29 -23.78 5.77
C LEU A 309 21.04 -23.09 6.33
N LEU A 310 20.01 -22.92 5.51
CA LEU A 310 18.75 -22.29 5.91
C LEU A 310 17.96 -23.14 6.93
N ARG A 311 18.09 -24.47 6.94
CA ARG A 311 17.56 -25.30 8.04
C ARG A 311 18.20 -24.92 9.39
N ARG A 312 19.51 -24.63 9.43
CA ARG A 312 20.16 -24.12 10.64
C ARG A 312 19.63 -22.73 11.01
N ALA A 313 19.43 -21.85 10.03
CA ALA A 313 18.91 -20.50 10.23
C ALA A 313 17.49 -20.50 10.84
N VAL A 314 16.58 -21.29 10.26
CA VAL A 314 15.20 -21.48 10.74
C VAL A 314 15.18 -22.09 12.15
N GLN A 315 16.01 -23.11 12.39
CA GLN A 315 16.13 -23.72 13.72
C GLN A 315 16.65 -22.71 14.76
N ARG A 316 17.65 -21.89 14.41
CA ARG A 316 18.15 -20.82 15.30
C ARG A 316 17.08 -19.77 15.57
N ALA A 317 16.26 -19.41 14.58
CA ALA A 317 15.13 -18.51 14.80
C ALA A 317 14.11 -19.11 15.78
N ARG A 318 13.75 -20.39 15.62
CA ARG A 318 12.86 -21.10 16.57
C ARG A 318 13.43 -21.11 17.99
N GLU A 319 14.73 -21.31 18.15
CA GLU A 319 15.43 -21.27 19.45
C GLU A 319 15.40 -19.88 20.11
N VAL A 320 15.63 -18.80 19.35
CA VAL A 320 15.59 -17.43 19.89
C VAL A 320 14.16 -17.01 20.28
N ILE A 321 13.15 -17.43 19.50
CA ILE A 321 11.74 -17.21 19.82
C ILE A 321 11.36 -17.95 21.12
N ALA A 322 11.75 -19.23 21.25
CA ALA A 322 11.55 -19.99 22.48
C ALA A 322 12.31 -19.40 23.69
N ALA A 323 13.52 -18.85 23.47
CA ALA A 323 14.30 -18.19 24.52
C ALA A 323 13.66 -16.88 25.03
N ALA A 324 12.85 -16.21 24.21
CA ALA A 324 12.02 -15.08 24.63
C ALA A 324 10.78 -15.49 25.45
N GLY A 325 10.56 -16.79 25.65
CA GLY A 325 9.38 -17.35 26.31
C GLY A 325 8.14 -17.41 25.42
N LEU A 326 8.31 -17.38 24.09
CA LEU A 326 7.23 -17.30 23.11
C LEU A 326 7.23 -18.51 22.15
N SER A 327 6.09 -18.75 21.51
CA SER A 327 5.99 -19.52 20.26
C SER A 327 5.84 -18.59 19.03
N PRO A 328 6.15 -19.03 17.80
CA PRO A 328 6.15 -18.15 16.62
C PRO A 328 4.81 -17.50 16.27
N ASP A 329 3.70 -18.12 16.68
CA ASP A 329 2.33 -17.64 16.58
C ASP A 329 1.98 -16.53 17.58
N GLN A 330 2.84 -16.28 18.58
CA GLN A 330 2.72 -15.20 19.56
C GLN A 330 3.54 -13.96 19.18
N LEU A 331 4.02 -13.88 17.93
CA LEU A 331 4.72 -12.73 17.39
C LEU A 331 3.76 -11.90 16.52
N ALA A 332 3.70 -10.59 16.77
CA ALA A 332 2.98 -9.63 15.92
C ALA A 332 3.63 -9.44 14.53
N GLY A 333 4.78 -10.07 14.29
CA GLY A 333 5.46 -10.06 13.00
C GLY A 333 6.81 -10.78 13.02
N LEU A 334 7.15 -11.38 11.88
CA LEU A 334 8.51 -11.80 11.54
C LEU A 334 8.99 -10.94 10.37
N PHE A 335 10.09 -10.21 10.58
CA PHE A 335 10.59 -9.18 9.67
C PHE A 335 11.96 -9.55 9.11
N LEU A 336 12.10 -9.55 7.78
CA LEU A 336 13.36 -9.90 7.11
C LEU A 336 14.15 -8.66 6.71
N VAL A 337 15.38 -8.54 7.22
CA VAL A 337 16.35 -7.51 6.83
C VAL A 337 17.66 -8.17 6.35
N GLY A 338 18.58 -7.36 5.84
CA GLY A 338 19.86 -7.83 5.30
C GLY A 338 19.75 -8.36 3.86
N GLY A 339 20.79 -8.14 3.06
CA GLY A 339 20.77 -8.40 1.61
C GLY A 339 20.56 -9.86 1.20
N SER A 340 20.90 -10.84 2.04
CA SER A 340 20.69 -12.27 1.74
C SER A 340 19.24 -12.70 1.93
N SER A 341 18.43 -11.93 2.67
CA SER A 341 16.96 -12.14 2.78
C SER A 341 16.22 -11.95 1.46
N ARG A 342 16.87 -11.34 0.44
CA ARG A 342 16.37 -11.26 -0.94
C ARG A 342 16.24 -12.62 -1.64
N ILE A 343 16.86 -13.68 -1.11
CA ILE A 343 16.80 -15.03 -1.69
C ILE A 343 15.41 -15.65 -1.40
N PRO A 344 14.57 -15.94 -2.41
CA PRO A 344 13.17 -16.33 -2.17
C PRO A 344 12.96 -17.57 -1.30
N LEU A 345 13.94 -18.49 -1.27
CA LEU A 345 13.90 -19.68 -0.41
C LEU A 345 13.90 -19.33 1.09
N VAL A 346 14.50 -18.21 1.51
CA VAL A 346 14.58 -17.77 2.92
C VAL A 346 13.18 -17.57 3.48
N ALA A 347 12.38 -16.73 2.82
CA ALA A 347 11.00 -16.46 3.22
C ALA A 347 10.12 -17.72 3.17
N ARG A 348 10.26 -18.55 2.11
CA ARG A 348 9.50 -19.81 2.00
C ARG A 348 9.82 -20.80 3.13
N MET A 349 11.09 -20.97 3.49
CA MET A 349 11.50 -21.90 4.54
C MET A 349 11.10 -21.40 5.93
N LEU A 350 11.25 -20.09 6.21
CA LEU A 350 10.76 -19.52 7.47
C LEU A 350 9.24 -19.68 7.61
N HIS A 351 8.47 -19.40 6.55
CA HIS A 351 7.03 -19.56 6.57
C HIS A 351 6.60 -21.02 6.79
N ALA A 352 7.15 -21.96 6.02
CA ALA A 352 6.76 -23.37 6.08
C ALA A 352 7.10 -24.05 7.42
N GLU A 353 8.13 -23.58 8.12
CA GLU A 353 8.63 -24.22 9.35
C GLU A 353 8.17 -23.49 10.63
N LEU A 354 8.00 -22.16 10.59
CA LEU A 354 7.57 -21.35 11.73
C LEU A 354 6.07 -21.00 11.70
N GLY A 355 5.36 -21.21 10.59
CA GLY A 355 3.92 -20.92 10.45
C GLY A 355 3.58 -19.44 10.23
N ILE A 356 4.37 -18.51 10.78
CA ILE A 356 4.24 -17.07 10.57
C ILE A 356 4.71 -16.67 9.16
N ALA A 357 4.01 -15.74 8.50
CA ALA A 357 4.41 -15.21 7.19
C ALA A 357 5.48 -14.10 7.35
N PRO A 358 6.71 -14.26 6.82
CA PRO A 358 7.73 -13.23 6.95
C PRO A 358 7.43 -12.01 6.06
N THR A 359 7.49 -10.82 6.63
CA THR A 359 7.50 -9.57 5.86
C THR A 359 8.85 -9.38 5.19
N VAL A 360 8.85 -9.39 3.86
CA VAL A 360 10.00 -9.11 2.99
C VAL A 360 9.89 -7.68 2.46
N LEU A 361 11.03 -7.05 2.15
CA LEU A 361 11.09 -5.71 1.57
C LEU A 361 11.82 -5.70 0.22
N ASP A 362 11.51 -4.70 -0.61
CA ASP A 362 12.18 -4.51 -1.91
C ASP A 362 13.64 -4.06 -1.78
N GLN A 363 14.01 -3.46 -0.64
CA GLN A 363 15.37 -2.99 -0.31
C GLN A 363 15.72 -3.30 1.17
N PRO A 364 15.89 -4.58 1.57
CA PRO A 364 16.15 -4.98 2.96
C PRO A 364 17.50 -4.51 3.52
N GLU A 365 18.34 -3.86 2.71
CA GLU A 365 19.55 -3.14 3.07
C GLU A 365 19.36 -1.70 3.60
N LEU A 366 18.21 -1.03 3.38
CA LEU A 366 17.94 0.31 3.91
C LEU A 366 17.32 0.38 5.34
N PRO A 367 16.43 -0.54 5.77
CA PRO A 367 15.68 -0.47 7.04
C PRO A 367 16.52 -0.17 8.28
N VAL A 368 17.72 -0.72 8.36
CA VAL A 368 18.61 -0.55 9.52
C VAL A 368 19.13 0.90 9.59
N ALA A 369 19.48 1.50 8.46
CA ALA A 369 19.93 2.90 8.40
C ALA A 369 18.77 3.91 8.50
N GLU A 370 17.62 3.63 7.88
CA GLU A 370 16.45 4.52 7.96
C GLU A 370 15.77 4.45 9.33
N GLY A 371 15.63 3.25 9.90
CA GLY A 371 15.16 3.05 11.27
C GLY A 371 16.07 3.70 12.31
N ALA A 372 17.38 3.76 12.08
CA ALA A 372 18.31 4.45 12.97
C ALA A 372 18.06 5.97 13.06
N LEU A 373 17.52 6.62 12.01
CA LEU A 373 17.20 8.05 12.03
C LEU A 373 16.05 8.40 13.00
N THR A 374 15.19 7.44 13.33
CA THR A 374 14.11 7.63 14.31
C THR A 374 14.64 7.92 15.72
N ASP A 375 15.83 7.40 16.07
CA ASP A 375 16.47 7.63 17.36
C ASP A 375 17.07 9.06 17.53
N LEU A 376 16.85 9.92 16.54
CA LEU A 376 17.09 11.36 16.63
C LEU A 376 15.83 12.10 16.15
N PRO A 377 14.72 12.08 16.91
CA PRO A 377 13.45 12.62 16.44
C PRO A 377 13.52 14.13 16.17
N LEU A 378 12.71 14.61 15.23
CA LEU A 378 12.56 16.03 14.99
C LEU A 378 11.89 16.69 16.20
N ARG A 379 12.53 17.73 16.75
CA ARG A 379 11.96 18.52 17.86
C ARG A 379 10.64 19.16 17.40
N LYS A 380 9.52 18.61 17.88
CA LYS A 380 8.22 19.29 17.88
C LYS A 380 8.41 20.65 18.58
N PRO A 381 8.02 21.79 17.96
CA PRO A 381 8.10 23.09 18.64
C PRO A 381 7.34 23.04 19.96
N MET A 382 8.02 23.34 21.07
CA MET A 382 7.33 23.47 22.36
C MET A 382 6.28 24.59 22.23
N PRO A 383 5.05 24.40 22.74
CA PRO A 383 4.11 25.49 22.90
C PRO A 383 4.77 26.60 23.72
N THR A 384 4.92 27.78 23.14
CA THR A 384 5.51 28.93 23.84
C THR A 384 4.71 29.20 25.11
N PRO A 385 5.32 29.21 26.31
CA PRO A 385 4.59 29.56 27.52
C PRO A 385 3.96 30.94 27.35
N ALA A 386 2.64 31.04 27.58
CA ALA A 386 1.91 32.29 27.44
C ALA A 386 2.43 33.30 28.49
N TYR A 387 3.35 34.17 28.06
CA TYR A 387 4.08 35.04 28.97
C TYR A 387 3.12 36.07 29.56
N ALA A 388 2.95 36.03 30.88
CA ALA A 388 1.96 36.85 31.56
C ALA A 388 2.34 38.35 31.50
N GLY A 389 1.47 39.15 30.89
CA GLY A 389 1.37 40.60 31.12
C GLY A 389 2.58 41.47 30.77
N ALA A 390 2.73 41.81 29.49
CA ALA A 390 3.32 43.10 29.11
C ALA A 390 2.19 44.11 28.84
N ALA A 391 2.31 45.34 29.34
CA ALA A 391 1.25 46.34 29.28
C ALA A 391 1.00 46.86 27.85
N ALA A 392 -0.26 47.25 27.57
CA ALA A 392 -0.67 47.73 26.25
C ALA A 392 0.02 49.06 25.86
N ALA A 393 0.60 49.10 24.66
CA ALA A 393 1.01 50.34 24.01
C ALA A 393 -0.19 50.99 23.27
N PRO A 394 -0.27 52.33 23.20
CA PRO A 394 -1.36 53.03 22.51
C PRO A 394 -1.27 52.89 20.98
N PRO A 395 -2.39 52.96 20.25
CA PRO A 395 -2.41 52.81 18.80
C PRO A 395 -1.78 54.02 18.07
N ALA A 396 -1.06 53.73 16.99
CA ALA A 396 -0.53 54.75 16.08
C ALA A 396 -1.62 55.26 15.10
N PRO A 397 -1.55 56.54 14.66
CA PRO A 397 -2.55 57.12 13.76
C PRO A 397 -2.39 56.65 12.30
N ALA A 398 -3.50 56.63 11.56
CA ALA A 398 -3.54 56.26 10.16
C ALA A 398 -2.95 57.34 9.22
N PRO A 399 -2.32 56.96 8.09
CA PRO A 399 -1.79 57.91 7.10
C PRO A 399 -2.90 58.59 6.28
N VAL A 400 -2.61 59.82 5.80
CA VAL A 400 -3.57 60.71 5.13
C VAL A 400 -3.27 60.84 3.64
N SER A 401 -4.30 60.85 2.79
CA SER A 401 -4.17 60.99 1.33
C SER A 401 -4.34 62.45 0.84
N PRO A 402 -3.55 62.92 -0.14
CA PRO A 402 -3.71 64.25 -0.76
C PRO A 402 -4.81 64.29 -1.86
N PRO A 403 -5.26 65.49 -2.31
CA PRO A 403 -6.58 65.69 -2.94
C PRO A 403 -6.61 65.75 -4.48
N VAL A 404 -7.83 65.78 -5.04
CA VAL A 404 -8.17 65.86 -6.47
C VAL A 404 -8.91 67.17 -6.80
N PRO A 405 -8.62 67.88 -7.91
CA PRO A 405 -9.39 69.05 -8.38
C PRO A 405 -10.67 68.68 -9.19
N ALA A 406 -11.62 69.60 -9.32
CA ALA A 406 -13.00 69.31 -9.73
C ALA A 406 -13.46 69.81 -11.12
N GLY A 407 -14.58 69.28 -11.60
CA GLY A 407 -15.35 69.76 -12.76
C GLY A 407 -16.80 69.21 -12.76
N ALA A 408 -17.79 70.03 -13.13
CA ALA A 408 -19.25 69.78 -13.05
C ALA A 408 -19.98 70.68 -14.10
N PRO A 409 -21.33 70.63 -14.34
CA PRO A 409 -22.42 69.99 -13.58
C PRO A 409 -23.50 69.23 -14.41
N ALA A 410 -24.66 68.93 -13.78
CA ALA A 410 -25.87 68.22 -14.31
C ALA A 410 -26.93 69.18 -14.93
N PRO A 411 -28.27 68.93 -15.07
CA PRO A 411 -29.27 68.11 -14.30
C PRO A 411 -29.83 66.91 -15.16
N VAL A 412 -31.04 66.29 -15.10
CA VAL A 412 -32.39 66.52 -14.49
C VAL A 412 -33.09 65.17 -14.15
N VAL A 413 -34.07 65.17 -13.21
CA VAL A 413 -34.86 64.06 -12.61
C VAL A 413 -36.21 64.67 -12.12
N PRO A 414 -37.44 64.04 -12.09
CA PRO A 414 -37.82 62.66 -11.65
C PRO A 414 -39.09 61.96 -12.29
N SER A 415 -39.57 60.87 -11.65
CA SER A 415 -40.99 60.50 -11.33
C SER A 415 -41.78 59.38 -12.09
N GLN A 416 -42.81 58.84 -11.39
CA GLN A 416 -43.70 57.67 -11.68
C GLN A 416 -45.19 58.15 -11.85
N PRO A 417 -46.31 57.37 -11.66
CA PRO A 417 -46.59 55.91 -11.66
C PRO A 417 -47.92 55.42 -12.36
N TRP A 418 -47.99 54.10 -12.71
CA TRP A 418 -49.22 53.24 -12.79
C TRP A 418 -50.31 53.61 -13.89
N PRO A 419 -51.48 52.91 -14.03
CA PRO A 419 -51.62 51.55 -14.63
C PRO A 419 -52.80 51.36 -15.64
N GLY A 420 -52.86 50.23 -16.39
CA GLY A 420 -54.14 49.54 -16.73
C GLY A 420 -54.51 49.14 -18.19
N SER A 421 -55.09 47.93 -18.34
CA SER A 421 -56.13 47.46 -19.30
C SER A 421 -55.94 47.33 -20.84
N THR A 422 -56.65 46.32 -21.39
CA THR A 422 -56.83 45.83 -22.80
C THR A 422 -58.10 46.38 -23.50
N PRO A 423 -58.53 46.00 -24.76
CA PRO A 423 -57.92 45.39 -25.98
C PRO A 423 -58.17 46.33 -27.24
N PRO A 424 -58.85 46.04 -28.40
CA PRO A 424 -59.06 44.85 -29.28
C PRO A 424 -59.02 45.05 -30.86
N MET A 425 -59.14 43.93 -31.62
CA MET A 425 -59.73 43.74 -32.99
C MET A 425 -58.98 44.03 -34.34
N GLY A 426 -59.31 43.21 -35.36
CA GLY A 426 -58.75 43.11 -36.76
C GLY A 426 -59.39 44.04 -37.81
N PRO A 427 -59.82 43.62 -39.06
CA PRO A 427 -59.96 42.30 -39.75
C PRO A 427 -59.16 42.28 -41.11
N PRO A 428 -59.57 41.84 -42.37
CA PRO A 428 -60.64 40.95 -42.91
C PRO A 428 -60.29 40.00 -44.14
N SER A 429 -61.27 39.19 -44.57
CA SER A 429 -61.70 38.81 -45.97
C SER A 429 -60.88 37.95 -46.99
N GLY A 430 -61.10 36.61 -47.00
CA GLY A 430 -61.58 35.70 -48.10
C GLY A 430 -60.90 35.59 -49.50
N PRO A 431 -61.35 34.69 -50.44
CA PRO A 431 -62.27 33.51 -50.40
C PRO A 431 -61.52 32.18 -50.82
N GLY A 432 -62.08 31.01 -51.20
CA GLY A 432 -63.44 30.39 -51.15
C GLY A 432 -63.91 29.66 -52.44
N LEU A 433 -63.96 28.30 -52.50
CA LEU A 433 -64.58 27.46 -53.58
C LEU A 433 -64.92 26.01 -53.11
N ALA A 434 -65.68 25.20 -53.90
CA ALA A 434 -66.33 23.94 -53.46
C ALA A 434 -66.41 22.78 -54.49
N GLY A 435 -66.78 21.56 -54.04
CA GLY A 435 -67.03 20.33 -54.84
C GLY A 435 -67.74 19.23 -54.02
N ALA A 436 -68.43 18.25 -54.65
CA ALA A 436 -69.52 17.47 -54.00
C ALA A 436 -69.43 15.91 -54.01
N THR A 437 -70.45 15.27 -53.41
CA THR A 437 -70.57 13.85 -52.98
C THR A 437 -71.03 12.85 -54.07
N PRO A 438 -70.91 11.51 -53.84
CA PRO A 438 -72.09 10.72 -53.39
C PRO A 438 -71.81 9.58 -52.36
N SER A 439 -72.85 8.87 -51.92
CA SER A 439 -72.84 7.67 -51.02
C SER A 439 -73.61 6.50 -51.68
N PRO A 440 -73.50 5.21 -51.27
CA PRO A 440 -74.09 4.65 -50.02
C PRO A 440 -73.26 3.43 -49.47
N PRO A 441 -73.77 2.45 -48.67
CA PRO A 441 -74.98 2.34 -47.83
C PRO A 441 -74.66 2.08 -46.32
N VAL A 442 -75.68 1.69 -45.54
CA VAL A 442 -75.66 1.55 -44.07
C VAL A 442 -75.31 0.13 -43.58
N GLY A 443 -74.55 0.01 -42.48
CA GLY A 443 -74.47 -1.23 -41.71
C GLY A 443 -73.56 -1.17 -40.46
N GLY A 444 -73.99 -1.76 -39.33
CA GLY A 444 -73.11 -2.16 -38.22
C GLY A 444 -72.88 -1.16 -37.07
N THR A 445 -73.84 -1.05 -36.14
CA THR A 445 -73.72 -0.33 -34.85
C THR A 445 -72.78 -1.02 -33.84
N ARG A 446 -71.51 -1.23 -34.20
CA ARG A 446 -70.45 -1.75 -33.29
C ARG A 446 -69.06 -1.11 -33.47
N TRP A 447 -68.90 -0.06 -34.28
CA TRP A 447 -67.59 0.51 -34.63
C TRP A 447 -67.33 1.95 -34.12
N ARG A 448 -67.68 2.22 -32.85
CA ARG A 448 -67.28 3.46 -32.13
C ARG A 448 -66.40 3.18 -30.92
N TRP A 449 -66.81 2.27 -30.02
CA TRP A 449 -65.99 1.83 -28.89
C TRP A 449 -64.62 1.30 -29.36
N ALA A 450 -64.59 0.48 -30.42
CA ALA A 450 -63.36 -0.05 -31.00
C ALA A 450 -62.34 1.04 -31.42
N ARG A 451 -62.79 2.21 -31.90
CA ARG A 451 -61.87 3.30 -32.27
C ARG A 451 -61.29 4.01 -31.04
N TRP A 452 -62.06 4.11 -29.95
CA TRP A 452 -61.54 4.62 -28.67
C TRP A 452 -60.64 3.61 -27.96
N VAL A 453 -60.92 2.30 -28.06
CA VAL A 453 -60.04 1.25 -27.54
C VAL A 453 -58.72 1.20 -28.33
N VAL A 454 -58.76 1.28 -29.67
CA VAL A 454 -57.53 1.35 -30.48
C VAL A 454 -56.76 2.64 -30.26
N LEU A 455 -57.44 3.80 -30.16
CA LEU A 455 -56.75 5.07 -29.85
C LEU A 455 -56.14 5.05 -28.44
N GLY A 456 -56.85 4.50 -27.45
CA GLY A 456 -56.34 4.31 -26.09
C GLY A 456 -55.18 3.32 -26.03
N ALA A 457 -55.24 2.23 -26.79
CA ALA A 457 -54.14 1.26 -26.90
C ALA A 457 -52.92 1.87 -27.60
N VAL A 458 -53.10 2.68 -28.65
CA VAL A 458 -51.99 3.39 -29.32
C VAL A 458 -51.40 4.48 -28.41
N LEU A 459 -52.22 5.25 -27.69
CA LEU A 459 -51.74 6.23 -26.71
C LEU A 459 -51.03 5.56 -25.53
N ALA A 460 -51.50 4.40 -25.07
CA ALA A 460 -50.81 3.60 -24.07
C ALA A 460 -49.50 3.00 -24.62
N LEU A 461 -49.47 2.51 -25.86
CA LEU A 461 -48.26 1.99 -26.48
C LEU A 461 -47.22 3.08 -26.73
N VAL A 462 -47.64 4.28 -27.14
CA VAL A 462 -46.79 5.47 -27.27
C VAL A 462 -46.33 5.96 -25.91
N GLY A 463 -47.21 5.99 -24.89
CA GLY A 463 -46.82 6.31 -23.51
C GLY A 463 -45.78 5.34 -22.95
N VAL A 464 -45.97 4.03 -23.18
CA VAL A 464 -45.03 2.98 -22.78
C VAL A 464 -43.74 3.04 -23.60
N SER A 465 -43.79 3.30 -24.91
CA SER A 465 -42.57 3.41 -25.72
C SER A 465 -41.79 4.68 -25.42
N THR A 466 -42.45 5.82 -25.23
CA THR A 466 -41.79 7.06 -24.79
C THR A 466 -41.23 6.92 -23.37
N ALA A 467 -41.94 6.26 -22.44
CA ALA A 467 -41.42 5.97 -21.11
C ALA A 467 -40.24 4.98 -21.15
N ALA A 468 -40.30 3.95 -22.00
CA ALA A 468 -39.22 2.99 -22.19
C ALA A 468 -37.99 3.65 -22.84
N THR A 469 -38.16 4.49 -23.87
CA THR A 469 -37.07 5.28 -24.46
C THR A 469 -36.49 6.21 -23.40
N LEU A 470 -37.29 7.01 -22.70
CA LEU A 470 -36.80 7.90 -21.63
C LEU A 470 -36.10 7.14 -20.50
N TYR A 471 -36.51 5.91 -20.19
CA TYR A 471 -35.86 5.06 -19.19
C TYR A 471 -34.53 4.49 -19.71
N LEU A 472 -34.46 4.09 -20.98
CA LEU A 472 -33.27 3.51 -21.63
C LEU A 472 -32.26 4.56 -22.12
N THR A 473 -32.68 5.82 -22.32
CA THR A 473 -31.81 6.94 -22.71
C THR A 473 -31.62 7.98 -21.61
N ARG A 474 -32.09 7.71 -20.39
CA ARG A 474 -31.75 8.55 -19.23
C ARG A 474 -30.29 8.28 -18.85
N ASP A 475 -29.51 9.35 -18.75
CA ASP A 475 -28.19 9.24 -18.13
C ASP A 475 -28.37 8.78 -16.67
N ARG A 476 -27.78 7.63 -16.35
CA ARG A 476 -27.98 6.94 -15.06
C ARG A 476 -27.20 7.62 -13.94
N TYR A 477 -26.10 8.28 -14.31
CA TYR A 477 -25.16 8.95 -13.43
C TYR A 477 -24.88 10.35 -14.02
N PRO A 478 -25.90 11.23 -14.01
CA PRO A 478 -25.78 12.56 -14.59
C PRO A 478 -24.73 13.39 -13.85
N ASP A 479 -24.18 14.38 -14.53
CA ASP A 479 -23.22 15.32 -13.96
C ASP A 479 -23.87 16.04 -12.76
N LEU A 480 -23.32 15.83 -11.56
CA LEU A 480 -23.85 16.41 -10.31
C LEU A 480 -23.64 17.93 -10.30
N LYS A 481 -24.60 18.69 -9.77
CA LYS A 481 -24.36 20.09 -9.44
C LYS A 481 -23.55 20.16 -8.15
N PHE A 482 -22.23 20.29 -8.28
CA PHE A 482 -21.36 20.61 -7.15
C PHE A 482 -21.66 22.00 -6.58
N ASP A 483 -21.47 22.12 -5.27
CA ASP A 483 -21.60 23.33 -4.47
C ASP A 483 -20.45 23.42 -3.46
N SER A 484 -20.08 24.63 -3.06
CA SER A 484 -19.02 24.85 -2.05
C SER A 484 -19.39 24.19 -0.71
N LEU A 485 -18.40 23.55 -0.07
CA LEU A 485 -18.55 22.71 1.13
C LEU A 485 -19.30 23.43 2.26
N ARG A 486 -20.53 22.97 2.52
CA ARG A 486 -21.38 23.43 3.63
C ARG A 486 -21.28 22.43 4.79
N GLU A 487 -20.57 22.82 5.85
CA GLU A 487 -20.59 22.08 7.12
C GLU A 487 -22.02 22.04 7.66
N LEU A 488 -22.46 20.89 8.18
CA LEU A 488 -23.76 20.78 8.86
C LEU A 488 -23.63 21.31 10.30
N ASP A 489 -24.64 22.05 10.77
CA ASP A 489 -24.62 22.77 12.07
C ASP A 489 -24.36 21.88 13.30
N ARG A 490 -24.48 20.55 13.17
CA ARG A 490 -24.23 19.57 14.23
C ARG A 490 -22.96 18.78 13.98
N ARG A 491 -22.04 18.86 14.95
CA ARG A 491 -20.89 17.97 15.11
C ARG A 491 -21.20 16.89 16.15
N PRO A 492 -21.38 15.61 15.78
CA PRO A 492 -21.62 14.55 16.74
C PRO A 492 -20.38 14.33 17.63
N PRO A 493 -20.51 14.37 18.98
CA PRO A 493 -19.37 14.26 19.88
C PRO A 493 -18.87 12.81 19.98
N ALA A 494 -17.55 12.65 20.02
CA ALA A 494 -16.86 11.36 20.13
C ALA A 494 -16.47 10.99 21.58
N GLY A 495 -17.23 11.48 22.57
CA GLY A 495 -17.18 11.07 23.99
C GLY A 495 -15.93 11.49 24.79
N ALA A 496 -14.73 11.24 24.26
CA ALA A 496 -13.43 11.58 24.85
C ALA A 496 -12.90 12.93 24.33
N GLU A 497 -11.92 13.52 25.02
CA GLU A 497 -11.32 14.80 24.60
C GLU A 497 -10.61 14.73 23.25
N ARG A 498 -9.97 13.59 22.96
CA ARG A 498 -9.46 13.18 21.65
C ARG A 498 -9.49 11.64 21.56
N PRO A 499 -10.33 11.00 20.72
CA PRO A 499 -10.23 9.57 20.46
C PRO A 499 -8.88 9.20 19.85
N ALA A 500 -8.41 7.96 20.06
CA ALA A 500 -7.25 7.44 19.33
C ALA A 500 -7.60 7.35 17.83
N ASP A 501 -8.67 6.60 17.53
CA ASP A 501 -9.08 6.26 16.17
C ASP A 501 -10.57 6.53 15.94
N MET A 502 -10.96 6.71 14.68
CA MET A 502 -12.31 7.12 14.28
C MET A 502 -12.64 6.56 12.90
N TRP A 503 -13.84 6.01 12.73
CA TRP A 503 -14.33 5.44 11.47
C TRP A 503 -15.68 6.03 11.10
N THR A 504 -15.96 6.11 9.79
CA THR A 504 -17.28 6.50 9.29
C THR A 504 -17.74 5.58 8.16
N ALA A 505 -19.04 5.36 8.06
CA ALA A 505 -19.68 4.71 6.92
C ALA A 505 -21.00 5.40 6.58
N VAL A 506 -21.08 6.07 5.43
CA VAL A 506 -22.33 6.61 4.86
C VAL A 506 -23.02 5.53 4.01
N LEU A 507 -24.30 5.29 4.28
CA LEU A 507 -25.20 4.44 3.49
C LEU A 507 -26.59 5.08 3.45
N ASP A 508 -27.09 5.34 2.24
CA ASP A 508 -28.38 5.98 1.99
C ASP A 508 -28.56 7.30 2.77
N ASP A 509 -29.57 7.39 3.66
CA ASP A 509 -29.89 8.55 4.51
C ASP A 509 -29.17 8.56 5.87
N ARG A 510 -28.20 7.64 6.08
CA ARG A 510 -27.49 7.46 7.35
C ARG A 510 -25.99 7.62 7.20
N ALA A 511 -25.38 8.31 8.15
CA ALA A 511 -23.96 8.21 8.43
C ALA A 511 -23.76 7.51 9.78
N TYR A 512 -23.03 6.42 9.77
CA TYR A 512 -22.60 5.71 10.97
C TYR A 512 -21.18 6.19 11.32
N LEU A 513 -20.97 6.52 12.59
CA LEU A 513 -19.77 7.16 13.12
C LEU A 513 -19.30 6.33 14.32
N ALA A 514 -18.04 5.92 14.37
CA ALA A 514 -17.56 5.03 15.42
C ALA A 514 -16.16 5.37 15.95
N PHE A 515 -15.93 5.11 17.23
CA PHE A 515 -14.71 5.44 17.97
C PHE A 515 -14.56 4.54 19.21
N PRO A 516 -13.33 4.28 19.70
CA PRO A 516 -13.10 3.41 20.84
C PRO A 516 -13.33 4.16 22.17
N LEU A 517 -13.85 3.44 23.16
CA LEU A 517 -14.00 3.93 24.53
C LEU A 517 -12.85 3.46 25.44
N PRO A 518 -12.60 4.14 26.58
CA PRO A 518 -11.59 3.73 27.57
C PRO A 518 -11.79 2.33 28.18
N ASP A 519 -12.94 1.70 27.98
CA ASP A 519 -13.22 0.32 28.40
C ASP A 519 -13.12 -0.71 27.25
N ARG A 520 -12.45 -0.33 26.16
CA ARG A 520 -12.17 -1.13 24.95
C ARG A 520 -13.40 -1.55 24.14
N ARG A 521 -14.57 -0.99 24.42
CA ARG A 521 -15.79 -1.15 23.60
C ARG A 521 -15.83 -0.06 22.54
N LEU A 522 -16.26 -0.40 21.33
CA LEU A 522 -16.55 0.61 20.31
C LEU A 522 -17.91 1.25 20.58
N GLU A 523 -17.97 2.58 20.61
CA GLU A 523 -19.22 3.33 20.52
C GLU A 523 -19.52 3.63 19.05
N VAL A 524 -20.77 3.38 18.64
CA VAL A 524 -21.29 3.61 17.31
C VAL A 524 -22.50 4.55 17.42
N VAL A 525 -22.51 5.57 16.58
CA VAL A 525 -23.55 6.60 16.49
C VAL A 525 -24.09 6.59 15.07
N ALA A 526 -25.41 6.39 14.91
CA ALA A 526 -26.08 6.66 13.66
C ALA A 526 -26.62 8.09 13.68
N VAL A 527 -26.28 8.87 12.65
CA VAL A 527 -26.84 10.19 12.41
C VAL A 527 -27.56 10.23 11.07
N ASP A 528 -28.50 11.16 10.95
CA ASP A 528 -29.09 11.52 9.67
C ASP A 528 -28.03 12.20 8.78
N ALA A 529 -27.78 11.64 7.60
CA ALA A 529 -26.74 12.16 6.71
C ALA A 529 -27.06 13.57 6.20
N GLY A 530 -28.34 13.93 6.07
CA GLY A 530 -28.77 15.20 5.50
C GLY A 530 -28.63 16.40 6.46
N ASN A 531 -28.69 16.17 7.78
CA ASN A 531 -28.71 17.23 8.80
C ASN A 531 -27.88 16.97 10.08
N GLY A 532 -27.23 15.81 10.21
CA GLY A 532 -26.35 15.48 11.35
C GLY A 532 -27.06 15.23 12.68
N HIS A 533 -28.40 15.08 12.72
CA HIS A 533 -29.12 14.71 13.94
C HIS A 533 -28.82 13.27 14.34
N GLU A 534 -28.51 13.04 15.62
CA GLU A 534 -28.35 11.69 16.18
C GLU A 534 -29.69 10.93 16.17
N VAL A 535 -29.69 9.75 15.55
CA VAL A 535 -30.82 8.81 15.47
C VAL A 535 -30.70 7.79 16.61
N TRP A 536 -29.50 7.25 16.82
CA TRP A 536 -29.17 6.43 17.97
C TRP A 536 -27.66 6.44 18.27
N ARG A 537 -27.32 6.17 19.53
CA ARG A 537 -25.96 5.93 20.04
C ARG A 537 -25.96 4.65 20.85
N ARG A 538 -25.05 3.73 20.54
CA ARG A 538 -24.95 2.41 21.17
C ARG A 538 -23.50 1.96 21.26
N GLN A 539 -23.20 1.16 22.26
CA GLN A 539 -21.88 0.59 22.49
C GLN A 539 -21.95 -0.90 22.17
N THR A 540 -20.85 -1.44 21.64
CA THR A 540 -20.66 -2.89 21.48
C THR A 540 -20.75 -3.61 22.83
N LYS A 541 -21.14 -4.89 22.79
CA LYS A 541 -21.10 -5.83 23.92
C LYS A 541 -19.76 -6.57 24.00
N VAL A 542 -19.02 -6.63 22.89
CA VAL A 542 -17.63 -7.11 22.85
C VAL A 542 -16.64 -5.99 23.14
N GLN A 543 -15.47 -6.36 23.65
CA GLN A 543 -14.29 -5.51 23.75
C GLN A 543 -13.24 -6.00 22.77
N ALA A 544 -12.44 -5.09 22.23
CA ALA A 544 -11.20 -5.39 21.53
C ALA A 544 -10.18 -4.29 21.84
N ASP A 545 -8.91 -4.66 21.98
CA ASP A 545 -7.83 -3.73 22.27
C ASP A 545 -7.66 -2.72 21.12
N ASP A 546 -7.68 -3.20 19.89
CA ASP A 546 -7.68 -2.41 18.64
C ASP A 546 -8.88 -2.80 17.75
N TRP A 547 -9.32 -1.87 16.88
CA TRP A 547 -10.47 -2.06 15.99
C TRP A 547 -10.09 -1.77 14.53
N GLU A 548 -10.57 -2.58 13.59
CA GLU A 548 -10.32 -2.39 12.15
C GLU A 548 -11.29 -1.35 11.56
N GLY A 549 -12.58 -1.41 11.96
CA GLY A 549 -13.57 -0.40 11.60
C GLY A 549 -15.02 -0.89 11.55
N ILE A 550 -15.81 -0.20 10.73
CA ILE A 550 -17.26 -0.44 10.55
C ILE A 550 -17.66 -0.58 9.08
N ILE A 551 -18.64 -1.44 8.81
CA ILE A 551 -19.23 -1.65 7.49
C ILE A 551 -20.74 -1.47 7.62
N ALA A 552 -21.29 -0.44 6.97
CA ALA A 552 -22.74 -0.24 6.88
C ALA A 552 -23.32 -1.17 5.81
N VAL A 553 -24.37 -1.91 6.14
CA VAL A 553 -25.06 -2.86 5.24
C VAL A 553 -26.58 -2.65 5.34
N PRO A 554 -27.41 -3.20 4.43
CA PRO A 554 -28.86 -2.94 4.42
C PRO A 554 -29.54 -3.28 5.75
N GLY A 555 -29.87 -2.26 6.54
CA GLY A 555 -30.51 -2.40 7.85
C GLY A 555 -29.61 -2.95 8.97
N ALA A 556 -28.28 -2.95 8.83
CA ALA A 556 -27.35 -3.33 9.90
C ALA A 556 -25.99 -2.61 9.79
N VAL A 557 -25.20 -2.65 10.87
CA VAL A 557 -23.80 -2.21 10.87
C VAL A 557 -22.96 -3.35 11.40
N ALA A 558 -22.03 -3.86 10.57
CA ALA A 558 -20.99 -4.76 11.03
C ALA A 558 -19.83 -3.95 11.61
N VAL A 559 -19.22 -4.49 12.67
CA VAL A 559 -18.11 -3.89 13.40
C VAL A 559 -17.05 -4.96 13.56
N VAL A 560 -15.82 -4.66 13.13
CA VAL A 560 -14.73 -5.63 13.06
C VAL A 560 -13.56 -5.15 13.92
N ALA A 561 -13.09 -6.02 14.81
CA ALA A 561 -11.86 -5.81 15.55
C ALA A 561 -10.63 -6.11 14.69
N ASP A 562 -9.50 -5.46 15.01
CA ASP A 562 -8.23 -5.76 14.33
C ASP A 562 -7.61 -7.07 14.85
N ALA A 563 -6.57 -7.57 14.16
CA ALA A 563 -5.81 -8.75 14.56
C ALA A 563 -4.32 -8.61 14.18
N PRO A 564 -3.38 -8.63 15.16
CA PRO A 564 -1.94 -8.52 14.91
C PRO A 564 -1.30 -9.76 14.26
N GLY A 565 -2.10 -10.69 13.72
CA GLY A 565 -1.61 -11.89 13.05
C GLY A 565 -2.74 -12.72 12.42
N SER A 566 -2.43 -13.49 11.37
CA SER A 566 -3.40 -14.26 10.59
C SER A 566 -4.31 -15.14 11.45
N SER A 567 -3.72 -15.97 12.32
CA SER A 567 -4.50 -16.87 13.18
C SER A 567 -5.14 -16.21 14.42
N ALA A 568 -4.88 -14.92 14.67
CA ALA A 568 -5.30 -14.27 15.92
C ALA A 568 -6.83 -14.05 15.98
N PRO A 569 -7.49 -14.35 17.11
CA PRO A 569 -8.94 -14.27 17.24
C PRO A 569 -9.43 -12.82 17.43
N ARG A 570 -10.23 -12.32 16.48
CA ARG A 570 -10.82 -10.97 16.51
C ARG A 570 -12.35 -11.00 16.63
N PRO A 571 -12.95 -10.17 17.50
CA PRO A 571 -14.41 -9.99 17.54
C PRO A 571 -14.99 -9.41 16.24
N LEU A 572 -16.02 -10.08 15.72
CA LEU A 572 -16.97 -9.55 14.75
C LEU A 572 -18.31 -9.35 15.47
N ALA A 573 -18.87 -8.14 15.43
CA ALA A 573 -20.19 -7.82 15.97
C ALA A 573 -21.11 -7.23 14.91
N VAL A 574 -22.41 -7.48 14.99
CA VAL A 574 -23.41 -6.87 14.09
C VAL A 574 -24.52 -6.20 14.89
N LEU A 575 -24.72 -4.92 14.62
CA LEU A 575 -25.72 -4.04 15.20
C LEU A 575 -26.90 -3.86 14.25
N ASP A 576 -28.10 -3.70 14.80
CA ASP A 576 -29.26 -3.29 14.02
C ASP A 576 -29.13 -1.84 13.54
N GLY A 577 -29.33 -1.58 12.24
CA GLY A 577 -29.14 -0.24 11.67
C GLY A 577 -30.16 0.81 12.12
N ARG A 578 -31.31 0.39 12.67
CA ARG A 578 -32.40 1.28 13.10
C ARG A 578 -32.38 1.56 14.59
N THR A 579 -31.87 0.65 15.42
CA THR A 579 -31.86 0.79 16.89
C THR A 579 -30.46 0.80 17.51
N GLY A 580 -29.44 0.39 16.73
CA GLY A 580 -28.07 0.16 17.18
C GLY A 580 -27.89 -1.06 18.09
N GLU A 581 -28.94 -1.85 18.34
CA GLU A 581 -28.84 -2.99 19.24
C GLU A 581 -27.99 -4.10 18.62
N GLN A 582 -26.93 -4.51 19.31
CA GLN A 582 -26.08 -5.61 18.86
C GLN A 582 -26.88 -6.92 18.83
N ARG A 583 -27.19 -7.40 17.61
CA ARG A 583 -27.96 -8.62 17.33
C ARG A 583 -27.18 -9.86 17.73
N TRP A 584 -25.91 -9.94 17.31
CA TRP A 584 -25.03 -11.07 17.54
C TRP A 584 -23.55 -10.67 17.54
N GLN A 585 -22.69 -11.60 17.93
CA GLN A 585 -21.23 -11.52 17.86
C GLN A 585 -20.65 -12.89 17.54
N ARG A 586 -19.50 -12.92 16.87
CA ARG A 586 -18.71 -14.11 16.56
C ARG A 586 -17.23 -13.79 16.75
N VAL A 587 -16.39 -14.80 16.98
CA VAL A 587 -14.94 -14.67 16.84
C VAL A 587 -14.57 -15.20 15.46
N VAL A 588 -13.81 -14.41 14.71
CA VAL A 588 -13.18 -14.77 13.42
C VAL A 588 -11.66 -14.63 13.58
N ARG A 589 -10.87 -14.99 12.57
CA ARG A 589 -9.41 -14.83 12.57
C ARG A 589 -8.95 -13.61 11.79
N GLY A 590 -7.70 -13.20 11.99
CA GLY A 590 -7.05 -12.12 11.24
C GLY A 590 -6.98 -12.37 9.73
N ASP A 591 -6.85 -13.62 9.30
CA ASP A 591 -6.89 -14.00 7.89
C ASP A 591 -8.27 -14.40 7.37
N ASP A 592 -9.32 -14.49 8.19
CA ASP A 592 -10.68 -14.77 7.70
C ASP A 592 -11.27 -13.54 6.97
N ASP A 593 -11.80 -13.74 5.75
CA ASP A 593 -12.58 -12.71 5.02
C ASP A 593 -14.06 -12.80 5.40
N VAL A 594 -14.79 -11.67 5.36
CA VAL A 594 -16.25 -11.64 5.56
C VAL A 594 -16.94 -10.80 4.48
N TYR A 595 -17.72 -11.43 3.61
CA TYR A 595 -18.48 -10.76 2.53
C TYR A 595 -19.94 -10.57 2.93
N PHE A 596 -20.44 -9.34 2.86
CA PHE A 596 -21.81 -9.00 3.26
C PHE A 596 -22.77 -8.93 2.06
N ALA A 597 -24.02 -9.35 2.28
CA ALA A 597 -25.17 -9.19 1.39
C ALA A 597 -26.45 -8.95 2.22
N ASP A 598 -27.57 -8.57 1.58
CA ASP A 598 -28.80 -8.07 2.22
C ASP A 598 -29.28 -8.80 3.49
N ASP A 599 -29.15 -10.13 3.53
CA ASP A 599 -29.63 -10.99 4.63
C ASP A 599 -28.56 -11.93 5.22
N THR A 600 -27.38 -11.98 4.59
CA THR A 600 -26.37 -13.02 4.83
C THR A 600 -24.96 -12.43 4.80
N ALA A 601 -24.12 -12.78 5.77
CA ALA A 601 -22.67 -12.62 5.70
C ALA A 601 -22.02 -13.96 5.37
N VAL A 602 -21.03 -13.99 4.49
CA VAL A 602 -20.25 -15.19 4.15
C VAL A 602 -18.87 -15.05 4.76
N LEU A 603 -18.60 -15.88 5.78
CA LEU A 603 -17.29 -16.05 6.39
C LEU A 603 -16.47 -17.02 5.54
N VAL A 604 -15.24 -16.65 5.18
CA VAL A 604 -14.22 -17.57 4.68
C VAL A 604 -13.46 -18.09 5.90
N ASP A 605 -13.84 -19.26 6.42
CA ASP A 605 -13.20 -19.86 7.59
C ASP A 605 -11.95 -20.61 7.12
N ARG A 606 -10.80 -19.94 7.23
CA ARG A 606 -9.50 -20.49 6.80
C ARG A 606 -8.96 -21.56 7.74
N ALA A 607 -9.57 -21.71 8.93
CA ALA A 607 -9.20 -22.74 9.90
C ALA A 607 -9.86 -24.10 9.62
N ALA A 608 -11.08 -24.08 9.09
CA ALA A 608 -11.86 -25.29 8.79
C ALA A 608 -11.84 -25.68 7.29
N ASP A 609 -11.17 -24.91 6.43
CA ASP A 609 -11.21 -25.03 4.96
C ASP A 609 -12.66 -24.96 4.42
N GLU A 610 -13.48 -24.02 4.89
CA GLU A 610 -14.88 -23.88 4.45
C GLU A 610 -15.39 -22.44 4.33
N LEU A 611 -16.47 -22.28 3.57
CA LEU A 611 -17.27 -21.07 3.50
C LEU A 611 -18.54 -21.24 4.35
N VAL A 612 -18.83 -20.28 5.23
CA VAL A 612 -20.00 -20.34 6.14
C VAL A 612 -20.91 -19.14 5.92
N GLY A 613 -22.13 -19.40 5.45
CA GLY A 613 -23.18 -18.38 5.36
C GLY A 613 -23.85 -18.18 6.71
N LEU A 614 -23.76 -16.98 7.28
CA LEU A 614 -24.33 -16.57 8.56
C LEU A 614 -25.51 -15.60 8.33
N ARG A 615 -26.64 -15.77 9.03
CA ARG A 615 -27.77 -14.83 8.90
C ARG A 615 -27.45 -13.50 9.59
N LEU A 616 -27.71 -12.37 8.93
CA LEU A 616 -27.51 -11.04 9.53
C LEU A 616 -28.48 -10.73 10.69
N THR A 617 -29.52 -11.53 10.88
CA THR A 617 -30.50 -11.39 11.98
C THR A 617 -30.00 -11.95 13.31
N ASP A 618 -29.30 -13.08 13.31
CA ASP A 618 -29.02 -13.88 14.51
C ASP A 618 -27.60 -14.49 14.57
N GLY A 619 -26.79 -14.36 13.51
CA GLY A 619 -25.42 -14.89 13.44
C GLY A 619 -25.34 -16.41 13.31
N SER A 620 -26.48 -17.10 13.18
CA SER A 620 -26.51 -18.56 13.05
C SER A 620 -26.14 -19.01 11.62
N PRO A 621 -25.52 -20.20 11.46
CA PRO A 621 -25.30 -20.80 10.16
C PRO A 621 -26.62 -21.03 9.40
N LYS A 622 -26.61 -20.58 8.15
CA LYS A 622 -27.65 -20.76 7.13
C LYS A 622 -27.24 -21.89 6.18
N TRP A 623 -25.95 -21.99 5.87
CA TRP A 623 -25.31 -23.01 5.05
C TRP A 623 -23.80 -23.06 5.33
N THR A 624 -23.16 -24.18 4.99
CA THR A 624 -21.70 -24.38 5.02
C THR A 624 -21.29 -25.10 3.73
N GLN A 625 -20.16 -24.70 3.13
CA GLN A 625 -19.65 -25.26 1.88
C GLN A 625 -18.12 -25.48 1.99
N PRO A 626 -17.62 -26.73 2.00
CA PRO A 626 -16.17 -26.99 2.07
C PRO A 626 -15.44 -26.52 0.81
N ASN A 627 -14.22 -26.03 0.99
CA ASN A 627 -13.36 -25.53 -0.08
C ASN A 627 -12.94 -26.66 -1.05
N PRO A 628 -12.59 -26.33 -2.31
CA PRO A 628 -11.87 -27.26 -3.17
C PRO A 628 -10.51 -27.59 -2.54
N ARG A 629 -10.08 -28.85 -2.60
CA ARG A 629 -8.82 -29.32 -2.00
C ARG A 629 -7.87 -29.85 -3.07
N ASP A 630 -6.60 -29.52 -2.93
CA ASP A 630 -5.53 -30.03 -3.81
C ASP A 630 -5.21 -31.53 -3.56
N GLN A 631 -4.26 -32.05 -4.34
CA GLN A 631 -3.75 -33.42 -4.23
C GLN A 631 -3.02 -33.73 -2.91
N TYR A 632 -2.75 -32.72 -2.07
CA TYR A 632 -2.18 -32.84 -0.73
C TYR A 632 -3.24 -32.59 0.37
N ALA A 633 -4.51 -32.51 -0.02
CA ALA A 633 -5.68 -32.20 0.79
C ALA A 633 -5.73 -30.77 1.39
N GLY A 634 -4.89 -29.84 0.94
CA GLY A 634 -4.95 -28.44 1.37
C GLY A 634 -6.16 -27.71 0.76
N GLY A 635 -6.97 -27.03 1.59
CA GLY A 635 -8.17 -26.31 1.16
C GLY A 635 -8.02 -24.80 1.02
N ARG A 636 -6.79 -24.30 0.78
CA ARG A 636 -6.53 -22.86 0.55
C ARG A 636 -7.38 -22.35 -0.60
N THR A 637 -7.88 -21.12 -0.45
CA THR A 637 -8.81 -20.53 -1.42
C THR A 637 -8.66 -19.02 -1.51
N VAL A 638 -9.01 -18.45 -2.67
CA VAL A 638 -9.23 -17.01 -2.86
C VAL A 638 -10.69 -16.81 -3.24
N VAL A 639 -11.39 -15.94 -2.51
CA VAL A 639 -12.77 -15.57 -2.79
C VAL A 639 -12.81 -14.12 -3.30
N LYS A 640 -13.70 -13.82 -4.24
CA LYS A 640 -14.00 -12.45 -4.69
C LYS A 640 -15.50 -12.28 -4.97
N PRO A 641 -16.09 -11.10 -4.73
CA PRO A 641 -17.45 -10.80 -5.19
C PRO A 641 -17.53 -10.77 -6.72
N VAL A 642 -18.67 -11.18 -7.27
CA VAL A 642 -19.02 -10.89 -8.66
C VAL A 642 -19.61 -9.48 -8.69
N GLY A 643 -18.90 -8.55 -9.32
CA GLY A 643 -19.33 -7.18 -9.51
C GLY A 643 -20.65 -7.06 -10.29
N THR A 644 -21.33 -5.94 -10.10
CA THR A 644 -22.53 -5.56 -10.86
C THR A 644 -22.37 -4.14 -11.36
N ASP A 645 -23.02 -3.79 -12.47
CA ASP A 645 -23.02 -2.40 -12.96
C ASP A 645 -23.60 -1.44 -11.91
N ALA A 646 -24.56 -1.93 -11.12
CA ALA A 646 -25.23 -1.15 -10.09
C ALA A 646 -24.33 -0.83 -8.88
N ALA A 647 -23.40 -1.72 -8.52
CA ALA A 647 -22.42 -1.49 -7.46
C ALA A 647 -21.17 -0.75 -7.99
N ALA A 648 -20.70 -1.09 -9.20
CA ALA A 648 -19.57 -0.44 -9.84
C ALA A 648 -19.85 1.03 -10.20
N GLY A 649 -21.11 1.38 -10.51
CA GLY A 649 -21.53 2.77 -10.69
C GLY A 649 -21.87 3.53 -9.40
N GLY A 650 -21.64 2.95 -8.20
CA GLY A 650 -21.89 3.59 -6.91
C GLY A 650 -20.61 4.03 -6.17
N PRO A 651 -20.74 4.58 -4.94
CA PRO A 651 -19.60 5.05 -4.15
C PRO A 651 -18.55 3.96 -3.92
N ALA A 652 -17.27 4.35 -3.93
CA ALA A 652 -16.15 3.45 -3.73
C ALA A 652 -15.30 3.78 -2.49
N PHE A 653 -14.40 2.88 -2.13
CA PHE A 653 -13.17 3.20 -1.41
C PHE A 653 -12.10 3.76 -2.38
N VAL A 654 -10.90 4.09 -1.88
CA VAL A 654 -9.81 4.68 -2.69
C VAL A 654 -9.33 3.71 -3.79
N ASP A 655 -9.34 2.41 -3.51
CA ASP A 655 -8.99 1.33 -4.45
C ASP A 655 -10.09 1.03 -5.50
N GLY A 656 -11.19 1.77 -5.51
CA GLY A 656 -12.30 1.57 -6.45
C GLY A 656 -13.27 0.45 -6.09
N THR A 657 -13.02 -0.31 -5.01
CA THR A 657 -13.96 -1.33 -4.52
C THR A 657 -15.28 -0.64 -4.11
N PRO A 658 -16.45 -1.18 -4.51
CA PRO A 658 -17.74 -0.58 -4.12
C PRO A 658 -17.91 -0.58 -2.59
N ARG A 659 -18.40 0.53 -2.03
CA ARG A 659 -18.86 0.57 -0.63
C ARG A 659 -20.13 -0.26 -0.44
N ASN A 660 -20.95 -0.40 -1.49
CA ASN A 660 -22.22 -1.12 -1.49
C ASN A 660 -22.22 -2.29 -2.51
N PRO A 661 -21.35 -3.32 -2.35
CA PRO A 661 -21.18 -4.39 -3.35
C PRO A 661 -22.42 -5.26 -3.58
N TRP A 662 -23.36 -5.27 -2.62
CA TRP A 662 -24.64 -5.99 -2.71
C TRP A 662 -25.65 -5.38 -3.70
N THR A 663 -25.47 -4.12 -4.12
CA THR A 663 -26.45 -3.39 -4.94
C THR A 663 -26.74 -4.12 -6.27
N GLY A 664 -28.03 -4.29 -6.59
CA GLY A 664 -28.48 -5.00 -7.78
C GLY A 664 -28.56 -6.52 -7.57
N LYS A 665 -27.87 -7.30 -8.41
CA LYS A 665 -27.76 -8.77 -8.28
C LYS A 665 -26.50 -9.20 -7.49
N GLY A 666 -26.02 -8.34 -6.58
CA GLY A 666 -24.75 -8.49 -5.84
C GLY A 666 -24.79 -9.55 -4.74
N ARG A 667 -25.11 -10.80 -5.10
CA ARG A 667 -25.24 -11.92 -4.15
C ARG A 667 -24.46 -13.15 -4.61
N ARG A 668 -23.42 -12.95 -5.43
CA ARG A 668 -22.61 -14.02 -6.02
C ARG A 668 -21.13 -13.83 -5.69
N LEU A 669 -20.45 -14.94 -5.40
CA LEU A 669 -19.01 -15.01 -5.19
C LEU A 669 -18.38 -15.91 -6.26
N ILE A 670 -17.16 -15.60 -6.68
CA ILE A 670 -16.25 -16.61 -7.22
C ILE A 670 -15.37 -17.15 -6.09
N GLN A 671 -15.06 -18.44 -6.16
CA GLN A 671 -14.09 -19.11 -5.29
C GLN A 671 -13.04 -19.82 -6.17
N VAL A 672 -11.78 -19.41 -6.08
CA VAL A 672 -10.63 -20.12 -6.65
C VAL A 672 -10.12 -21.13 -5.61
N GLY A 673 -9.97 -22.39 -6.00
CA GLY A 673 -9.50 -23.49 -5.16
C GLY A 673 -8.01 -23.79 -5.29
N ALA A 674 -7.44 -24.47 -4.30
CA ALA A 674 -6.07 -25.01 -4.39
C ALA A 674 -5.89 -26.07 -5.49
N ASP A 675 -6.98 -26.64 -6.01
CA ASP A 675 -7.03 -27.52 -7.17
C ASP A 675 -7.10 -26.78 -8.52
N ARG A 676 -6.86 -25.46 -8.54
CA ARG A 676 -7.05 -24.53 -9.68
C ARG A 676 -8.50 -24.47 -10.20
N SER A 677 -9.47 -25.06 -9.50
CA SER A 677 -10.89 -24.95 -9.90
C SER A 677 -11.45 -23.58 -9.55
N VAL A 678 -12.48 -23.16 -10.29
CA VAL A 678 -13.28 -21.99 -9.94
C VAL A 678 -14.73 -22.40 -9.76
N ARG A 679 -15.35 -21.98 -8.66
CA ARG A 679 -16.78 -22.10 -8.39
C ARG A 679 -17.46 -20.74 -8.46
N LEU A 680 -18.67 -20.68 -8.99
CA LEU A 680 -19.61 -19.58 -8.84
C LEU A 680 -20.63 -19.97 -7.77
N LEU A 681 -20.75 -19.21 -6.68
CA LEU A 681 -21.66 -19.49 -5.56
C LEU A 681 -22.71 -18.39 -5.40
N ASP A 682 -23.92 -18.77 -4.99
CA ASP A 682 -24.92 -17.84 -4.45
C ASP A 682 -24.74 -17.67 -2.93
N MET A 683 -24.55 -16.43 -2.48
CA MET A 683 -24.34 -16.08 -1.06
C MET A 683 -25.57 -16.36 -0.19
N ALA A 684 -26.77 -16.28 -0.76
CA ALA A 684 -28.01 -16.42 0.02
C ALA A 684 -28.31 -17.87 0.39
N SER A 685 -27.85 -18.85 -0.39
CA SER A 685 -28.14 -20.28 -0.22
C SER A 685 -26.90 -21.18 -0.06
N GLY A 686 -25.71 -20.71 -0.42
CA GLY A 686 -24.49 -21.51 -0.48
C GLY A 686 -24.39 -22.38 -1.73
N THR A 687 -25.40 -22.34 -2.60
CA THR A 687 -25.46 -23.19 -3.80
C THR A 687 -24.31 -22.84 -4.74
N VAL A 688 -23.46 -23.84 -5.05
CA VAL A 688 -22.53 -23.77 -6.18
C VAL A 688 -23.36 -23.80 -7.46
N LEU A 689 -23.53 -22.63 -8.10
CA LEU A 689 -24.32 -22.44 -9.30
C LEU A 689 -23.66 -23.08 -10.53
N ARG A 690 -22.31 -23.04 -10.57
CA ARG A 690 -21.47 -23.62 -11.62
C ARG A 690 -20.05 -23.83 -11.09
N GLN A 691 -19.32 -24.80 -11.62
CA GLN A 691 -17.90 -25.04 -11.33
C GLN A 691 -17.15 -25.38 -12.63
N TRP A 692 -15.94 -24.86 -12.77
CA TRP A 692 -14.98 -25.15 -13.85
C TRP A 692 -13.67 -25.68 -13.23
N GLY A 693 -12.98 -26.59 -13.90
CA GLY A 693 -11.67 -27.10 -13.47
C GLY A 693 -10.51 -26.38 -14.16
N SER A 694 -9.38 -26.21 -13.46
CA SER A 694 -8.12 -25.66 -14.00
C SER A 694 -8.28 -24.31 -14.73
N VAL A 695 -8.84 -23.31 -14.04
CA VAL A 695 -9.15 -21.96 -14.58
C VAL A 695 -8.15 -20.89 -14.13
N ALA A 696 -7.68 -20.94 -12.89
CA ALA A 696 -6.78 -19.93 -12.32
C ALA A 696 -5.98 -20.51 -11.15
N ASP A 697 -4.76 -20.02 -10.93
CA ASP A 697 -4.01 -20.24 -9.69
C ASP A 697 -4.43 -19.27 -8.58
N LEU A 698 -4.00 -19.55 -7.34
CA LEU A 698 -4.31 -18.71 -6.17
C LEU A 698 -3.60 -17.33 -6.18
N ASP A 699 -2.61 -17.14 -7.05
CA ASP A 699 -1.87 -15.89 -7.26
C ASP A 699 -2.12 -15.22 -8.63
N ASP A 700 -2.97 -15.79 -9.49
CA ASP A 700 -3.44 -15.12 -10.70
C ASP A 700 -4.37 -13.93 -10.38
N LEU A 701 -4.31 -12.87 -11.19
CA LEU A 701 -5.27 -11.78 -11.06
C LEU A 701 -6.62 -12.20 -11.63
N VAL A 702 -7.63 -12.27 -10.76
CA VAL A 702 -9.01 -12.64 -11.11
C VAL A 702 -10.00 -11.53 -10.75
N VAL A 703 -10.92 -11.22 -11.67
CA VAL A 703 -12.06 -10.33 -11.42
C VAL A 703 -13.30 -10.88 -12.12
N ALA A 704 -14.44 -10.88 -11.44
CA ALA A 704 -15.72 -11.28 -12.01
C ALA A 704 -16.72 -10.13 -11.98
N HIS A 705 -17.49 -9.96 -13.05
CA HIS A 705 -18.46 -8.86 -13.22
C HIS A 705 -19.63 -9.32 -14.11
N GLU A 706 -20.86 -9.09 -13.65
CA GLU A 706 -22.13 -9.50 -14.27
C GLU A 706 -22.18 -10.95 -14.76
N ASP A 707 -21.81 -11.24 -16.01
CA ASP A 707 -21.80 -12.58 -16.62
C ASP A 707 -20.40 -13.04 -17.07
N ARG A 708 -19.33 -12.42 -16.56
CA ARG A 708 -17.94 -12.69 -16.92
C ARG A 708 -17.01 -12.91 -15.74
N LEU A 709 -16.00 -13.74 -15.98
CA LEU A 709 -14.79 -13.89 -15.18
C LEU A 709 -13.59 -13.62 -16.08
N TYR A 710 -12.71 -12.71 -15.66
CA TYR A 710 -11.44 -12.41 -16.30
C TYR A 710 -10.29 -12.93 -15.45
N VAL A 711 -9.32 -13.57 -16.10
CA VAL A 711 -8.12 -14.16 -15.48
C VAL A 711 -6.88 -13.70 -16.25
N ALA A 712 -5.87 -13.18 -15.55
CA ALA A 712 -4.55 -12.89 -16.14
C ALA A 712 -3.55 -14.00 -15.78
N ALA A 713 -3.66 -15.13 -16.47
CA ALA A 713 -2.93 -16.37 -16.17
C ALA A 713 -1.46 -16.32 -16.64
N ASN A 714 -0.53 -16.81 -15.80
CA ASN A 714 0.92 -16.72 -16.03
C ASN A 714 1.59 -17.97 -16.65
N GLU A 715 1.02 -18.53 -17.73
CA GLU A 715 1.60 -19.69 -18.44
C GLU A 715 2.35 -19.30 -19.73
N GLY A 716 3.68 -19.15 -19.65
CA GLY A 716 4.57 -18.95 -20.81
C GLY A 716 4.56 -17.55 -21.40
N GLY A 717 4.47 -16.54 -20.54
CA GLY A 717 4.07 -15.16 -20.89
C GLY A 717 2.57 -15.01 -20.67
N PHE A 718 2.16 -13.94 -19.96
CA PHE A 718 0.80 -13.89 -19.43
C PHE A 718 -0.29 -13.80 -20.51
N GLN A 719 -1.45 -14.38 -20.23
CA GLN A 719 -2.64 -14.32 -21.08
C GLN A 719 -3.83 -13.75 -20.31
N LEU A 720 -4.52 -12.78 -20.89
CA LEU A 720 -5.80 -12.31 -20.39
C LEU A 720 -6.91 -13.13 -21.03
N LEU A 721 -7.62 -13.91 -20.21
CA LEU A 721 -8.68 -14.82 -20.59
C LEU A 721 -10.04 -14.30 -20.12
N ALA A 722 -11.10 -14.57 -20.89
CA ALA A 722 -12.47 -14.28 -20.53
C ALA A 722 -13.32 -15.55 -20.54
N TYR A 723 -13.95 -15.84 -19.40
CA TYR A 723 -14.86 -16.98 -19.19
C TYR A 723 -16.30 -16.48 -19.06
N ASP A 724 -17.23 -17.14 -19.75
CA ASP A 724 -18.66 -16.87 -19.66
C ASP A 724 -19.25 -17.60 -18.44
N LEU A 725 -19.67 -16.84 -17.41
CA LEU A 725 -20.18 -17.42 -16.15
C LEU A 725 -21.50 -18.19 -16.32
N GLY A 726 -22.19 -18.03 -17.45
CA GLY A 726 -23.40 -18.78 -17.81
C GLY A 726 -23.13 -20.09 -18.56
N SER A 727 -21.91 -20.34 -19.04
CA SER A 727 -21.61 -21.35 -20.06
C SER A 727 -20.45 -22.30 -19.69
N ASP A 728 -20.32 -23.37 -20.47
CA ASP A 728 -19.22 -24.34 -20.45
C ASP A 728 -18.31 -24.21 -21.69
N ALA A 729 -18.37 -23.05 -22.36
CA ALA A 729 -17.51 -22.74 -23.51
C ALA A 729 -16.05 -22.50 -23.09
N GLU A 730 -15.12 -22.82 -23.99
CA GLU A 730 -13.70 -22.48 -23.81
C GLU A 730 -13.50 -20.96 -23.66
N PRO A 731 -12.51 -20.50 -22.86
CA PRO A 731 -12.28 -19.09 -22.63
C PRO A 731 -11.84 -18.36 -23.90
N VAL A 732 -12.36 -17.14 -24.08
CA VAL A 732 -11.89 -16.24 -25.13
C VAL A 732 -10.56 -15.62 -24.68
N VAL A 733 -9.50 -15.85 -25.46
CA VAL A 733 -8.21 -15.18 -25.24
C VAL A 733 -8.33 -13.73 -25.69
N LEU A 734 -8.46 -12.81 -24.73
CA LEU A 734 -8.55 -11.38 -24.97
C LEU A 734 -7.18 -10.77 -25.29
N HIS A 735 -6.14 -11.15 -24.55
CA HIS A 735 -4.77 -10.68 -24.81
C HIS A 735 -3.74 -11.77 -24.52
N ARG A 736 -2.60 -11.68 -25.20
CA ARG A 736 -1.37 -12.43 -24.89
C ARG A 736 -0.22 -11.43 -24.87
N SER A 737 0.61 -11.48 -23.85
CA SER A 737 1.91 -10.81 -23.94
C SER A 737 2.75 -11.49 -25.01
N GLY A 738 3.47 -10.71 -25.82
CA GLY A 738 4.39 -11.23 -26.83
C GLY A 738 5.78 -11.56 -26.28
N ASN A 739 6.06 -11.20 -25.02
CA ASN A 739 7.33 -11.37 -24.34
C ASN A 739 7.16 -11.34 -22.81
N ASP A 740 8.19 -11.80 -22.08
CA ASP A 740 8.26 -11.71 -20.61
C ASP A 740 8.69 -10.31 -20.10
N GLU A 741 8.62 -9.27 -20.95
CA GLU A 741 9.03 -7.91 -20.57
C GLU A 741 8.02 -7.27 -19.61
N TYR A 742 6.73 -7.49 -19.88
CA TYR A 742 5.60 -6.98 -19.11
C TYR A 742 5.04 -8.07 -18.19
N ARG A 743 4.72 -7.69 -16.95
CA ARG A 743 3.94 -8.51 -16.03
C ARG A 743 2.57 -7.86 -15.74
N PRO A 744 1.51 -8.64 -15.50
CA PRO A 744 0.27 -8.09 -15.00
C PRO A 744 0.50 -7.52 -13.59
N LYS A 745 -0.05 -6.33 -13.31
CA LYS A 745 -0.01 -5.71 -11.98
C LYS A 745 -1.39 -5.68 -11.33
N GLU A 746 -2.42 -5.40 -12.11
CA GLU A 746 -3.79 -5.16 -11.63
C GLU A 746 -4.79 -5.42 -12.75
N LEU A 747 -5.99 -5.92 -12.41
CA LEU A 747 -7.02 -6.28 -13.38
C LEU A 747 -8.40 -5.82 -12.87
N VAL A 748 -9.11 -5.02 -13.67
CA VAL A 748 -10.47 -4.55 -13.35
C VAL A 748 -11.44 -4.74 -14.52
N ALA A 749 -12.72 -4.94 -14.23
CA ALA A 749 -13.78 -4.83 -15.23
C ALA A 749 -14.09 -3.34 -15.48
N CYS A 750 -13.99 -2.89 -16.72
CA CYS A 750 -13.99 -1.46 -17.10
C CYS A 750 -14.96 -1.16 -18.24
N GLY A 751 -16.11 -1.82 -18.24
CA GLY A 751 -17.14 -1.67 -19.26
C GLY A 751 -17.94 -2.96 -19.49
N ALA A 752 -18.92 -2.89 -20.38
CA ALA A 752 -19.77 -4.00 -20.75
C ALA A 752 -18.96 -5.12 -21.43
N ARG A 753 -18.75 -6.22 -20.71
CA ARG A 753 -17.87 -7.35 -21.12
C ARG A 753 -16.45 -6.90 -21.53
N ARG A 754 -15.89 -5.99 -20.75
CA ARG A 754 -14.60 -5.34 -21.00
C ARG A 754 -13.67 -5.43 -19.79
N ALA A 755 -12.46 -5.91 -20.01
CA ALA A 755 -11.41 -6.00 -19.00
C ALA A 755 -10.31 -4.96 -19.27
N CYS A 756 -9.82 -4.30 -18.21
CA CYS A 756 -8.66 -3.42 -18.24
C CYS A 756 -7.57 -3.98 -17.33
N LEU A 757 -6.43 -4.30 -17.93
CA LEU A 757 -5.25 -4.82 -17.25
C LEU A 757 -4.16 -3.74 -17.21
N LEU A 758 -3.67 -3.41 -16.01
CA LEU A 758 -2.44 -2.64 -15.84
C LEU A 758 -1.25 -3.58 -16.06
N GLN A 759 -0.47 -3.34 -17.11
CA GLN A 759 0.77 -4.08 -17.38
C GLN A 759 1.99 -3.19 -17.12
N VAL A 760 2.96 -3.70 -16.35
CA VAL A 760 4.19 -2.98 -15.99
C VAL A 760 5.41 -3.70 -16.56
N PRO A 761 6.34 -2.99 -17.23
CA PRO A 761 7.62 -3.58 -17.64
C PRO A 761 8.51 -3.83 -16.42
N ASN A 762 9.27 -4.92 -16.45
CA ASN A 762 9.99 -5.42 -15.27
C ASN A 762 10.99 -4.45 -14.59
N ASN A 763 11.48 -3.43 -15.30
CA ASN A 763 12.45 -2.45 -14.78
C ASN A 763 12.11 -0.98 -15.11
N ASP A 764 10.89 -0.66 -15.59
CA ASP A 764 10.59 0.67 -16.15
C ASP A 764 9.13 1.10 -15.95
N ALA A 765 8.86 1.82 -14.86
CA ALA A 765 7.52 2.34 -14.57
C ALA A 765 7.06 3.46 -15.54
N ALA A 766 7.94 4.05 -16.34
CA ALA A 766 7.55 5.07 -17.33
C ALA A 766 6.91 4.45 -18.57
N ARG A 767 7.17 3.16 -18.85
CA ARG A 767 6.52 2.37 -19.91
C ARG A 767 5.37 1.49 -19.42
N THR A 768 4.77 1.80 -18.26
CA THR A 768 3.49 1.21 -17.82
C THR A 768 2.38 1.50 -18.85
N GLU A 769 1.56 0.50 -19.15
CA GLU A 769 0.44 0.58 -20.09
C GLU A 769 -0.84 0.02 -19.47
N VAL A 770 -2.00 0.52 -19.92
CA VAL A 770 -3.29 -0.16 -19.73
C VAL A 770 -3.63 -0.90 -21.03
N VAL A 771 -3.99 -2.17 -20.88
CA VAL A 771 -4.54 -3.01 -21.95
C VAL A 771 -6.04 -3.15 -21.71
N ALA A 772 -6.86 -2.55 -22.58
CA ALA A 772 -8.31 -2.69 -22.52
C ALA A 772 -8.78 -3.62 -23.65
N ALA A 773 -9.54 -4.65 -23.28
CA ALA A 773 -10.05 -5.65 -24.21
C ALA A 773 -11.53 -5.95 -23.96
N THR A 774 -12.35 -5.68 -24.96
CA THR A 774 -13.75 -6.07 -25.05
C THR A 774 -13.87 -7.38 -25.83
N GLU A 775 -14.79 -8.26 -25.46
CA GLU A 775 -15.05 -9.49 -26.23
C GLU A 775 -15.52 -9.20 -27.67
N GLY A 776 -14.81 -9.77 -28.65
CA GLY A 776 -15.13 -9.61 -30.08
C GLY A 776 -14.60 -8.32 -30.73
N GLU A 777 -14.01 -7.40 -29.96
CA GLU A 777 -13.43 -6.17 -30.48
C GLU A 777 -11.89 -6.24 -30.60
N ARG A 778 -11.29 -5.18 -31.15
CA ARG A 778 -9.84 -5.04 -31.20
C ARG A 778 -9.32 -4.43 -29.89
N VAL A 779 -8.44 -5.17 -29.20
CA VAL A 779 -7.70 -4.70 -28.02
C VAL A 779 -7.10 -3.30 -28.24
N ILE A 780 -7.36 -2.39 -27.30
CA ILE A 780 -6.81 -1.04 -27.25
C ILE A 780 -5.71 -1.02 -26.18
N LYS A 781 -4.59 -0.36 -26.46
CA LYS A 781 -3.53 -0.09 -25.47
C LYS A 781 -3.23 1.40 -25.41
N TRP A 782 -2.97 1.90 -24.21
CA TRP A 782 -2.48 3.27 -24.00
C TRP A 782 -1.45 3.35 -22.87
N SER A 783 -0.56 4.34 -22.97
CA SER A 783 0.47 4.58 -21.96
C SER A 783 -0.14 5.20 -20.70
N ALA A 784 0.31 4.71 -19.54
CA ALA A 784 -0.14 5.08 -18.21
C ALA A 784 1.08 5.25 -17.27
N PRO A 785 1.97 6.23 -17.54
CA PRO A 785 3.29 6.29 -16.94
C PRO A 785 3.25 6.50 -15.42
N GLY A 786 3.90 5.59 -14.70
CA GLY A 786 3.97 5.55 -13.24
C GLY A 786 2.68 5.12 -12.54
N VAL A 787 1.62 4.76 -13.27
CA VAL A 787 0.34 4.36 -12.67
C VAL A 787 0.50 3.14 -11.77
N THR A 788 -0.11 3.22 -10.59
CA THR A 788 -0.04 2.21 -9.52
C THR A 788 -1.36 1.52 -9.22
N GLY A 789 -2.51 2.14 -9.54
CA GLY A 789 -3.86 1.61 -9.33
C GLY A 789 -4.86 2.01 -10.44
N LEU A 790 -5.91 1.21 -10.65
CA LEU A 790 -6.97 1.41 -11.64
C LEU A 790 -8.36 1.27 -10.98
N VAL A 791 -9.18 2.31 -11.13
CA VAL A 791 -10.56 2.35 -10.63
C VAL A 791 -11.53 2.43 -11.83
N PRO A 792 -12.49 1.51 -11.96
CA PRO A 792 -13.46 1.54 -13.05
C PRO A 792 -14.53 2.62 -12.83
N LEU A 793 -14.94 3.25 -13.94
CA LEU A 793 -15.94 4.32 -14.04
C LEU A 793 -16.86 4.03 -15.24
N GLY A 794 -17.51 2.85 -15.21
CA GLY A 794 -18.21 2.29 -16.35
C GLY A 794 -17.21 1.99 -17.47
N GLU A 795 -17.45 2.52 -18.66
CA GLU A 795 -16.53 2.47 -19.81
C GLU A 795 -15.26 3.34 -19.67
N ARG A 796 -15.16 4.13 -18.58
CA ARG A 796 -14.00 4.98 -18.27
C ARG A 796 -13.12 4.32 -17.22
N VAL A 797 -11.86 4.76 -17.13
CA VAL A 797 -10.93 4.29 -16.09
C VAL A 797 -10.23 5.47 -15.43
N LEU A 798 -10.37 5.56 -14.11
CA LEU A 798 -9.55 6.41 -13.24
C LEU A 798 -8.25 5.66 -12.94
N ALA A 799 -7.15 6.13 -13.52
CA ALA A 799 -5.81 5.67 -13.21
C ALA A 799 -5.17 6.55 -12.12
N GLN A 800 -4.63 5.91 -11.09
CA GLN A 800 -3.96 6.57 -9.95
C GLN A 800 -2.46 6.32 -10.02
N ARG A 801 -1.64 7.32 -9.71
CA ARG A 801 -0.20 7.22 -9.50
C ARG A 801 0.14 7.76 -8.13
N GLU A 802 0.85 6.97 -7.34
CA GLU A 802 1.19 7.29 -5.95
C GLU A 802 2.50 8.07 -5.79
N TYR A 803 3.50 7.79 -6.64
CA TYR A 803 4.86 8.33 -6.58
C TYR A 803 5.30 8.91 -7.94
N PRO A 804 6.07 10.01 -8.04
CA PRO A 804 6.68 10.79 -6.95
C PRO A 804 5.69 11.65 -6.15
N GLU A 805 4.53 11.97 -6.72
CA GLU A 805 3.43 12.67 -6.06
C GLU A 805 2.09 12.01 -6.41
N PRO A 806 1.14 11.91 -5.47
CA PRO A 806 -0.21 11.43 -5.73
C PRO A 806 -0.89 12.22 -6.85
N THR A 807 -1.28 11.53 -7.91
CA THR A 807 -1.86 12.14 -9.12
C THR A 807 -2.89 11.21 -9.76
N VAL A 808 -3.91 11.78 -10.39
CA VAL A 808 -5.00 11.03 -11.05
C VAL A 808 -5.22 11.44 -12.50
N THR A 809 -5.54 10.46 -13.33
CA THR A 809 -5.86 10.61 -14.75
C THR A 809 -7.13 9.82 -15.06
N VAL A 810 -8.14 10.45 -15.65
CA VAL A 810 -9.37 9.77 -16.08
C VAL A 810 -9.29 9.55 -17.58
N PHE A 811 -9.29 8.31 -18.02
CA PHE A 811 -9.31 7.89 -19.42
C PHE A 811 -10.73 7.59 -19.88
N ASP A 812 -11.08 8.03 -21.10
CA ASP A 812 -12.30 7.62 -21.78
C ASP A 812 -12.22 6.19 -22.35
N ALA A 813 -13.33 5.73 -22.91
CA ALA A 813 -13.47 4.40 -23.49
C ALA A 813 -12.48 4.10 -24.64
N ALA A 814 -11.84 5.12 -25.24
CA ALA A 814 -10.83 4.96 -26.28
C ALA A 814 -9.38 5.06 -25.74
N GLY A 815 -9.19 5.22 -24.43
CA GLY A 815 -7.88 5.40 -23.81
C GLY A 815 -7.33 6.82 -23.91
N LYS A 816 -8.17 7.81 -24.26
CA LYS A 816 -7.78 9.23 -24.29
C LYS A 816 -8.08 9.84 -22.91
N PRO A 817 -7.13 10.54 -22.27
CA PRO A 817 -7.39 11.19 -20.99
C PRO A 817 -8.30 12.41 -21.17
N VAL A 818 -9.38 12.47 -20.38
CA VAL A 818 -10.28 13.62 -20.22
C VAL A 818 -9.84 14.50 -19.04
N LEU A 819 -9.41 13.89 -17.94
CA LEU A 819 -8.61 14.53 -16.89
C LEU A 819 -7.20 13.92 -16.93
N ARG A 820 -6.15 14.73 -16.80
CA ARG A 820 -4.76 14.27 -16.87
C ARG A 820 -3.93 14.79 -15.69
N ASP A 821 -3.21 13.88 -15.02
CA ASP A 821 -2.18 14.16 -14.01
C ASP A 821 -2.59 15.18 -12.91
N ARG A 822 -3.87 15.24 -12.54
CA ARG A 822 -4.37 16.13 -11.48
C ARG A 822 -3.78 15.68 -10.15
N GLY A 823 -3.02 16.55 -9.49
CA GLY A 823 -2.47 16.29 -8.16
C GLY A 823 -3.56 15.99 -7.14
N GLY A 824 -3.37 14.93 -6.33
CA GLY A 824 -4.32 14.46 -5.34
C GLY A 824 -4.61 12.95 -5.42
N VAL A 825 -5.57 12.52 -4.61
CA VAL A 825 -6.15 11.16 -4.62
C VAL A 825 -7.65 11.29 -4.88
N ALA A 826 -8.16 10.55 -5.87
CA ALA A 826 -9.56 10.59 -6.26
C ALA A 826 -10.36 9.42 -5.67
N VAL A 827 -11.64 9.67 -5.43
CA VAL A 827 -12.61 8.67 -4.96
C VAL A 827 -13.90 8.77 -5.76
N ARG A 828 -14.53 7.62 -6.00
CA ARG A 828 -15.79 7.53 -6.76
C ARG A 828 -16.98 7.91 -5.89
N LEU A 829 -17.80 8.84 -6.36
CA LEU A 829 -19.16 9.08 -5.85
C LEU A 829 -20.14 8.18 -6.59
N ASP A 830 -20.06 8.19 -7.91
CA ASP A 830 -20.80 7.33 -8.83
C ASP A 830 -20.01 7.20 -10.16
N GLU A 831 -20.59 6.59 -11.20
CA GLU A 831 -19.92 6.43 -12.49
C GLU A 831 -19.57 7.76 -13.20
N GLY A 832 -20.41 8.80 -13.00
CA GLY A 832 -20.26 10.11 -13.60
C GLY A 832 -19.36 11.05 -12.79
N ASN A 833 -19.28 10.86 -11.47
CA ASN A 833 -18.83 11.91 -10.55
C ASN A 833 -17.79 11.41 -9.54
N LEU A 834 -16.75 12.23 -9.32
CA LEU A 834 -15.63 11.97 -8.41
C LEU A 834 -15.46 13.12 -7.40
N LEU A 835 -14.83 12.80 -6.26
CA LEU A 835 -14.13 13.79 -5.44
C LEU A 835 -12.61 13.58 -5.55
N VAL A 836 -11.83 14.66 -5.47
CA VAL A 836 -10.36 14.62 -5.44
C VAL A 836 -9.85 15.36 -4.21
N PHE A 837 -9.23 14.63 -3.29
CA PHE A 837 -8.49 15.21 -2.17
C PHE A 837 -7.13 15.70 -2.68
N ALA A 838 -6.78 16.97 -2.44
CA ALA A 838 -5.52 17.54 -2.94
C ALA A 838 -4.22 16.91 -2.36
N LYS A 839 -4.34 16.03 -1.36
CA LYS A 839 -3.26 15.26 -0.72
C LYS A 839 -3.79 13.89 -0.29
N ALA A 840 -2.94 12.87 -0.30
CA ALA A 840 -3.28 11.50 0.13
C ALA A 840 -3.87 11.47 1.57
N PRO A 841 -5.00 10.77 1.82
CA PRO A 841 -5.71 10.76 3.10
C PRO A 841 -4.84 10.48 4.34
N SER A 842 -5.21 11.08 5.48
CA SER A 842 -4.41 11.08 6.72
C SER A 842 -5.21 10.63 7.95
N VAL A 843 -4.57 9.86 8.84
CA VAL A 843 -5.07 9.52 10.19
C VAL A 843 -4.95 10.69 11.18
N VAL A 844 -3.99 11.59 10.96
CA VAL A 844 -3.84 12.84 11.71
C VAL A 844 -4.87 13.85 11.19
N ALA A 845 -5.55 14.53 12.10
CA ALA A 845 -6.52 15.56 11.76
C ALA A 845 -5.84 16.82 11.21
N ASP A 846 -6.18 17.23 9.99
CA ASP A 846 -5.68 18.43 9.34
C ASP A 846 -6.69 19.03 8.35
N ASN A 847 -6.32 20.11 7.68
CA ASN A 847 -7.18 20.75 6.68
C ASN A 847 -6.96 20.14 5.28
N ARG A 848 -8.06 19.87 4.56
CA ARG A 848 -8.04 19.10 3.30
C ARG A 848 -8.86 19.78 2.22
N VAL A 849 -8.16 20.33 1.23
CA VAL A 849 -8.76 20.86 0.01
C VAL A 849 -9.36 19.73 -0.82
N LEU A 850 -10.58 19.94 -1.30
CA LEU A 850 -11.41 18.96 -2.00
C LEU A 850 -12.00 19.57 -3.28
N ALA A 851 -11.88 18.86 -4.39
CA ALA A 851 -12.48 19.24 -5.67
C ALA A 851 -13.51 18.18 -6.12
N GLY A 852 -14.60 18.61 -6.75
CA GLY A 852 -15.52 17.77 -7.50
C GLY A 852 -15.01 17.64 -8.94
N VAL A 853 -15.19 16.46 -9.55
CA VAL A 853 -14.79 16.22 -10.94
C VAL A 853 -15.86 15.42 -11.67
N TRP A 854 -16.24 15.91 -12.85
CA TRP A 854 -17.12 15.19 -13.78
C TRP A 854 -16.27 14.28 -14.66
N ALA A 855 -16.38 12.97 -14.46
CA ALA A 855 -15.58 11.95 -15.16
C ALA A 855 -15.88 11.87 -16.68
N LYS A 856 -16.85 12.63 -17.18
CA LYS A 856 -17.28 12.67 -18.58
C LYS A 856 -16.61 13.80 -19.37
N SER A 857 -16.60 15.02 -18.82
CA SER A 857 -15.93 16.18 -19.43
C SER A 857 -14.47 16.33 -18.99
N GLY A 858 -14.12 15.84 -17.79
CA GLY A 858 -12.85 16.13 -17.14
C GLY A 858 -12.80 17.51 -16.47
N GLU A 859 -13.93 18.23 -16.42
CA GLU A 859 -14.04 19.51 -15.72
C GLU A 859 -13.98 19.31 -14.20
N VAL A 860 -13.52 20.36 -13.51
CA VAL A 860 -13.18 20.35 -12.09
C VAL A 860 -13.84 21.56 -11.44
N ASP A 861 -14.46 21.37 -10.27
CA ASP A 861 -14.95 22.46 -9.42
C ASP A 861 -14.30 22.38 -8.02
N GLU A 862 -13.82 23.50 -7.49
CA GLU A 862 -13.03 23.54 -6.26
C GLU A 862 -13.95 23.83 -5.07
N LEU A 863 -14.39 22.75 -4.39
CA LEU A 863 -15.44 22.78 -3.36
C LEU A 863 -15.00 23.51 -2.07
N GLY A 864 -13.69 23.73 -1.90
CA GLY A 864 -13.10 24.38 -0.74
C GLY A 864 -12.33 23.41 0.14
N GLU A 865 -12.48 23.51 1.46
CA GLU A 865 -11.62 22.84 2.44
C GLU A 865 -12.42 22.20 3.59
N LEU A 866 -12.24 20.89 3.78
CA LEU A 866 -12.66 20.15 4.97
C LEU A 866 -11.72 20.52 6.13
N LYS A 867 -12.25 20.91 7.30
CA LYS A 867 -11.44 21.52 8.37
C LYS A 867 -11.20 20.58 9.55
N ASN A 868 -9.93 20.43 9.92
CA ASN A 868 -9.47 19.58 11.03
C ASN A 868 -9.98 18.13 10.95
N VAL A 869 -9.92 17.52 9.76
CA VAL A 869 -10.43 16.17 9.46
C VAL A 869 -9.32 15.13 9.40
N ARG A 870 -9.60 13.94 9.95
CA ARG A 870 -8.82 12.72 9.70
C ARG A 870 -9.26 12.15 8.36
N SER A 871 -8.67 12.63 7.28
CA SER A 871 -9.14 12.32 5.91
C SER A 871 -9.19 10.83 5.57
N SER A 872 -8.42 9.95 6.24
CA SER A 872 -8.51 8.49 6.06
C SER A 872 -9.81 7.89 6.62
N SER A 873 -10.41 8.51 7.64
CA SER A 873 -11.65 8.05 8.28
C SER A 873 -12.92 8.33 7.46
N CYS A 874 -12.80 9.08 6.35
CA CYS A 874 -13.95 9.64 5.67
C CYS A 874 -14.76 8.62 4.85
N SER A 875 -16.05 8.86 4.74
CA SER A 875 -16.97 8.12 3.87
C SER A 875 -18.04 9.06 3.30
N TRP A 876 -18.62 8.68 2.17
CA TRP A 876 -19.42 9.59 1.35
C TRP A 876 -20.52 8.85 0.58
N ASN A 877 -21.62 9.55 0.34
CA ASN A 877 -22.55 9.26 -0.77
C ASN A 877 -22.41 10.38 -1.82
N THR A 878 -23.34 10.51 -2.76
CA THR A 878 -23.31 11.52 -3.83
C THR A 878 -23.60 12.97 -3.38
N HIS A 879 -23.88 13.23 -2.10
CA HIS A 879 -24.28 14.56 -1.58
C HIS A 879 -23.48 15.00 -0.35
N VAL A 880 -23.07 14.05 0.49
CA VAL A 880 -22.50 14.29 1.82
C VAL A 880 -21.25 13.45 2.03
N ILE A 881 -20.23 14.06 2.65
CA ILE A 881 -19.04 13.41 3.18
C ILE A 881 -19.01 13.55 4.71
N ALA A 882 -18.87 12.43 5.41
CA ALA A 882 -18.68 12.34 6.85
C ALA A 882 -17.22 11.99 7.16
N CYS A 883 -16.64 12.60 8.19
CA CYS A 883 -15.27 12.35 8.63
C CYS A 883 -15.16 12.42 10.16
N GLY A 884 -14.23 11.67 10.74
CA GLY A 884 -13.71 11.96 12.08
C GLY A 884 -12.83 13.21 12.06
N ALA A 885 -12.84 13.97 13.16
CA ALA A 885 -12.00 15.14 13.37
C ALA A 885 -11.03 14.89 14.55
N GLU A 886 -10.54 15.95 15.18
CA GLU A 886 -9.66 15.85 16.35
C GLU A 886 -10.36 15.26 17.59
N LYS A 887 -11.64 15.58 17.79
CA LYS A 887 -12.44 15.29 19.01
C LYS A 887 -13.93 14.99 18.77
N ASP A 888 -14.40 15.24 17.55
CA ASP A 888 -15.80 15.15 17.14
C ASP A 888 -15.87 14.58 15.71
N PHE A 889 -17.08 14.34 15.20
CA PHE A 889 -17.31 14.07 13.79
C PHE A 889 -17.83 15.30 13.08
N VAL A 890 -17.48 15.44 11.80
CA VAL A 890 -17.95 16.51 10.93
C VAL A 890 -18.60 15.91 9.68
N LEU A 891 -19.71 16.51 9.27
CA LEU A 891 -20.40 16.20 8.02
C LEU A 891 -20.41 17.47 7.17
N TYR A 892 -20.03 17.33 5.90
CA TYR A 892 -20.12 18.39 4.91
C TYR A 892 -21.00 17.94 3.74
N ARG A 893 -21.86 18.84 3.28
CA ARG A 893 -22.62 18.69 2.04
C ARG A 893 -21.89 19.42 0.90
N PHE A 894 -21.90 18.83 -0.30
CA PHE A 894 -21.26 19.37 -1.50
C PHE A 894 -22.14 19.33 -2.77
N THR A 895 -23.41 18.92 -2.64
CA THR A 895 -24.48 19.14 -3.63
C THR A 895 -25.78 19.45 -2.86
N ASP A 896 -26.66 20.27 -3.41
CA ASP A 896 -28.05 20.38 -2.92
C ASP A 896 -29.01 19.44 -3.68
N ASP A 897 -30.10 19.05 -3.01
CA ASP A 897 -31.06 17.97 -3.41
C ASP A 897 -31.98 18.32 -4.61
#